data_AF-A9VCX9-F1
#
_entry.id   AF-A9VCX9-F1
#
_cell.length_a   1.000
_cell.length_b   1.000
_cell.length_c   1.000
_cell.angle_alpha   90.00
_cell.angle_beta   90.00
_cell.angle_gamma   90.00
#
_symmetry.space_group_name_H-M   'P 1'
#
loop_
_entity.id
_entity.type
_entity.pdbx_description
1 polymer ?
#
loop_
_entity_poly.entity_id
_entity_poly.type
_entity_poly.pdbx_seq_one_letter_code
_entity_poly.pdbx_strand_id
1 'polypeptide(L)'
;MNETEAAAKTKTEREYEMVDTKGQYMRASIGTYVRIGHVKEGFLILRLLAWLQASPELAVGVKDGISAAVGMAFGELQACESTPGWTMLSLDFKSAFNYTDRARLHEIVADKFFKVIDIDVGQGIVQGNELSPFFFALYSCEVLGLLDATTDYRCKVIKYLDDIVLMGPAEDVAADVEIVKARAESAGLHLQPSKSRFYMPRHHSASITAIKSVLPDAVRETANTGMTVMGTPIGRRECMKKQLNDKAKHIAGKLNDMLTTGVSLQALLTAMQYVPSLINHLYTLPPSLTSGLSELLNRACKETFVKAFFAKVNLSAPAGAEGHDVTLEQLLEARIFTRANTGGFGLHDLVERGPVAYVCNMAKLATRYPRVYDRLLEDASRAADFEVHVQRAGFQMATVKDAATQRPAEIIALRSKAALDDLMAKCALDLQQAYLASREWGVSTVLVCEHVHTLLTMRGRDKLRRLSDTTFAIAVVSMMGFGLHELINVKPTDKCPLCSSKTPQPRLTREHLLTCRPIKRHNALRDEMGRLLRYATLSHVWVEKSGYNANGQSCRIDLHCRNPFPGGALGPALPDLGIDVTVRTAQPPTTSQACIKVGAALRRAEKEKRDYYTGFNHGKTLIVPAAMTTTGGFASSFVDLLGQLARCAEARGVYQPGLDEAFVPRWKGRFAALVHQMNADHIQRHFGGACLRSS
;
A
#
# COMPACT_ATOMS: atom_id res chain seq x y z
N MET A 1 3.52 71.80 36.61
CA MET A 1 4.87 72.41 36.51
C MET A 1 5.75 71.44 35.73
N ASN A 2 5.96 71.80 34.46
CA ASN A 2 7.08 71.53 33.55
C ASN A 2 7.55 70.07 33.36
N GLU A 3 7.31 69.47 32.19
CA GLU A 3 8.19 69.50 31.00
C GLU A 3 9.55 68.80 31.30
N THR A 4 10.01 67.77 30.58
CA THR A 4 9.88 67.49 29.14
C THR A 4 10.34 66.06 28.82
N GLU A 5 9.75 65.53 27.77
CA GLU A 5 10.17 64.46 26.85
C GLU A 5 11.67 64.11 26.82
N ALA A 6 12.00 62.83 27.00
CA ALA A 6 12.82 62.06 26.06
C ALA A 6 12.96 60.60 26.51
N ALA A 7 12.89 59.68 25.54
CA ALA A 7 13.19 58.25 25.63
C ALA A 7 12.10 57.33 26.22
N ALA A 8 10.91 57.41 25.61
CA ALA A 8 10.10 56.22 25.36
C ALA A 8 10.82 55.33 24.33
N LYS A 9 11.35 54.18 24.76
CA LYS A 9 11.50 52.95 23.95
C LYS A 9 11.93 51.81 24.87
N THR A 10 11.47 50.59 24.54
CA THR A 10 11.80 49.28 25.14
C THR A 10 11.23 48.95 26.53
N LYS A 11 10.04 48.35 26.55
CA LYS A 11 9.77 47.05 27.22
C LYS A 11 8.29 46.70 27.11
N THR A 12 7.95 45.70 26.28
CA THR A 12 7.01 44.62 26.61
C THR A 12 6.92 43.64 25.43
N GLU A 13 7.82 42.66 25.40
CA GLU A 13 7.52 41.34 24.86
C GLU A 13 7.55 40.38 26.05
N ARG A 14 6.39 39.82 26.42
CA ARG A 14 6.29 38.67 27.32
C ARG A 14 6.40 37.42 26.46
N GLU A 15 7.53 36.74 26.55
CA GLU A 15 7.64 35.36 26.09
C GLU A 15 6.74 34.48 26.97
N TYR A 16 5.78 33.80 26.36
CA TYR A 16 5.09 32.67 26.99
C TYR A 16 6.01 31.45 26.92
N GLU A 17 6.77 31.22 27.99
CA GLU A 17 7.40 29.92 28.26
C GLU A 17 6.30 28.91 28.65
N MET A 18 5.97 27.98 27.76
CA MET A 18 5.39 26.70 28.18
C MET A 18 6.50 25.66 28.23
N VAL A 19 7.08 25.49 29.42
CA VAL A 19 8.00 24.40 29.75
C VAL A 19 7.17 23.22 30.28
N ASP A 20 7.13 22.11 29.54
CA ASP A 20 6.80 20.81 30.15
C ASP A 20 8.05 20.29 30.87
N THR A 21 7.90 20.05 32.16
CA THR A 21 8.86 19.58 33.17
C THR A 21 9.60 18.25 32.90
N LYS A 22 9.59 17.72 31.67
CA LYS A 22 10.27 16.45 31.33
C LYS A 22 11.23 16.46 30.13
N GLY A 23 11.53 17.62 29.53
CA GLY A 23 12.60 17.71 28.54
C GLY A 23 12.44 16.79 27.32
N GLN A 24 11.20 16.45 26.92
CA GLN A 24 10.93 15.68 25.71
C GLN A 24 10.54 16.62 24.57
N TYR A 25 11.30 16.57 23.47
CA TYR A 25 11.02 17.25 22.22
C TYR A 25 9.62 16.89 21.68
N MET A 26 8.84 17.90 21.30
CA MET A 26 7.59 17.70 20.56
C MET A 26 7.88 17.03 19.21
N ARG A 27 7.39 15.81 19.06
CA ARG A 27 7.52 14.97 17.87
C ARG A 27 6.37 15.28 16.91
N ALA A 28 6.52 16.30 16.06
CA ALA A 28 5.61 16.52 14.93
C ALA A 28 5.94 15.51 13.83
N SER A 29 5.02 14.59 13.55
CA SER A 29 5.20 13.55 12.53
C SER A 29 5.13 14.13 11.11
N ILE A 30 6.28 14.59 10.60
CA ILE A 30 6.51 14.79 9.16
C ILE A 30 7.41 13.63 8.74
N GLY A 31 6.93 12.79 7.82
CA GLY A 31 7.50 11.49 7.47
C GLY A 31 8.81 11.52 6.67
N THR A 32 9.56 12.61 6.67
CA THR A 32 10.84 12.73 5.96
C THR A 32 11.78 13.57 6.80
N TYR A 33 12.94 12.99 7.15
CA TYR A 33 13.96 13.63 7.98
C TYR A 33 14.62 14.79 7.22
N VAL A 34 14.16 16.02 7.45
CA VAL A 34 14.97 17.21 7.14
C VAL A 34 15.83 17.48 8.36
N ARG A 35 17.15 17.36 8.21
CA ARG A 35 18.11 17.75 9.25
C ARG A 35 18.21 19.28 9.21
N ILE A 36 17.28 19.96 9.87
CA ILE A 36 17.28 21.42 9.98
C ILE A 36 18.39 21.80 10.98
N GLY A 37 19.37 22.59 10.52
CA GLY A 37 20.61 22.86 11.24
C GLY A 37 20.44 23.67 12.53
N HIS A 38 19.33 24.38 12.71
CA HIS A 38 19.07 25.20 13.89
C HIS A 38 17.60 25.14 14.36
N VAL A 39 17.41 25.05 15.69
CA VAL A 39 16.09 24.97 16.38
C VAL A 39 15.13 26.12 15.99
N LYS A 40 15.66 27.29 15.63
CA LYS A 40 14.88 28.47 15.22
C LYS A 40 14.19 28.31 13.85
N GLU A 41 14.83 27.62 12.91
CA GLU A 41 14.30 27.44 11.54
C GLU A 41 13.13 26.43 11.50
N GLY A 42 13.19 25.38 12.32
CA GLY A 42 12.10 24.40 12.45
C GLY A 42 10.83 25.00 13.07
N PHE A 43 10.97 25.93 14.01
CA PHE A 43 9.84 26.63 14.63
C PHE A 43 9.11 27.55 13.64
N LEU A 44 9.84 28.11 12.68
CA LEU A 44 9.31 29.04 11.68
C LEU A 44 8.49 28.32 10.59
N ILE A 45 8.96 27.16 10.11
CA ILE A 45 8.18 26.31 9.18
C ILE A 45 6.85 25.88 9.84
N LEU A 46 6.85 25.54 11.13
CA LEU A 46 5.63 25.18 11.85
C LEU A 46 4.63 26.35 11.94
N ARG A 47 5.11 27.59 12.13
CA ARG A 47 4.23 28.78 12.12
C ARG A 47 3.58 29.02 10.76
N LEU A 48 4.34 28.89 9.68
CA LEU A 48 3.81 29.05 8.32
C LEU A 48 2.84 27.93 7.95
N LEU A 49 3.10 26.70 8.39
CA LEU A 49 2.14 25.61 8.26
C LEU A 49 0.86 25.92 9.03
N ALA A 50 0.94 26.48 10.23
CA ALA A 50 -0.25 26.88 11.00
C ALA A 50 -1.05 28.00 10.30
N TRP A 51 -0.37 28.95 9.64
CA TRP A 51 -1.03 29.98 8.81
C TRP A 51 -1.70 29.40 7.58
N LEU A 52 -1.02 28.51 6.84
CA LEU A 52 -1.63 27.78 5.73
C LEU A 52 -2.83 26.95 6.18
N GLN A 53 -2.77 26.34 7.37
CA GLN A 53 -3.89 25.58 7.94
C GLN A 53 -5.09 26.45 8.35
N ALA A 54 -4.89 27.77 8.51
CA ALA A 54 -5.97 28.71 8.78
C ALA A 54 -6.64 29.24 7.50
N SER A 55 -6.05 28.98 6.32
CA SER A 55 -6.60 29.38 5.03
C SER A 55 -7.51 28.30 4.41
N PRO A 56 -8.18 28.58 3.28
CA PRO A 56 -8.93 27.58 2.51
C PRO A 56 -8.06 26.50 1.81
N GLU A 57 -6.73 26.51 1.97
CA GLU A 57 -5.82 25.51 1.42
C GLU A 57 -5.90 24.18 2.16
N LEU A 58 -6.10 23.09 1.42
CA LEU A 58 -6.33 21.75 1.96
C LEU A 58 -5.26 20.73 1.56
N ALA A 59 -4.27 21.10 0.74
CA ALA A 59 -3.29 20.13 0.22
C ALA A 59 -2.09 19.92 1.14
N VAL A 60 -1.52 21.00 1.68
CA VAL A 60 -0.21 20.97 2.35
C VAL A 60 -0.38 21.02 3.86
N GLY A 61 0.12 19.99 4.56
CA GLY A 61 0.09 19.95 6.02
C GLY A 61 -1.31 19.73 6.62
N VAL A 62 -2.33 19.55 5.79
CA VAL A 62 -3.73 19.36 6.20
C VAL A 62 -4.10 17.88 6.14
N LYS A 63 -4.53 17.31 7.27
CA LYS A 63 -4.91 15.90 7.32
C LYS A 63 -6.29 15.66 6.71
N ASP A 64 -6.40 14.65 5.86
CA ASP A 64 -7.61 14.29 5.10
C ASP A 64 -8.19 15.44 4.25
N GLY A 65 -7.33 16.35 3.75
CA GLY A 65 -7.76 17.54 3.01
C GLY A 65 -8.59 17.25 1.75
N ILE A 66 -8.28 16.18 1.01
CA ILE A 66 -9.12 15.72 -0.12
C ILE A 66 -10.54 15.39 0.34
N SER A 67 -10.70 14.70 1.47
CA SER A 67 -12.01 14.35 2.01
C SER A 67 -12.78 15.60 2.46
N ALA A 68 -12.08 16.58 3.05
CA ALA A 68 -12.68 17.85 3.42
C ALA A 68 -13.14 18.63 2.18
N ALA A 69 -12.30 18.74 1.14
CA ALA A 69 -12.61 19.41 -0.12
C ALA A 69 -13.84 18.79 -0.80
N VAL A 70 -13.84 17.46 -0.97
CA VAL A 70 -14.96 16.75 -1.58
C VAL A 70 -16.21 16.87 -0.71
N GLY A 71 -16.08 16.77 0.62
CA GLY A 71 -17.19 16.95 1.56
C GLY A 71 -17.83 18.34 1.46
N MET A 72 -17.01 19.39 1.37
CA MET A 72 -17.49 20.77 1.17
C MET A 72 -18.26 20.91 -0.14
N ALA A 73 -17.71 20.42 -1.25
CA ALA A 73 -18.39 20.47 -2.54
C ALA A 73 -19.71 19.69 -2.54
N PHE A 74 -19.74 18.53 -1.89
CA PHE A 74 -20.98 17.77 -1.70
C PHE A 74 -22.01 18.48 -0.82
N GLY A 75 -21.58 19.23 0.20
CA GLY A 75 -22.46 20.03 1.06
C GLY A 75 -23.17 21.17 0.32
N GLU A 76 -22.63 21.59 -0.83
CA GLU A 76 -23.25 22.60 -1.71
C GLU A 76 -24.07 21.99 -2.85
N LEU A 77 -24.02 20.67 -3.06
CA LEU A 77 -24.71 20.02 -4.18
C LEU A 77 -26.23 20.25 -4.15
N GLN A 78 -26.84 20.20 -2.97
CA GLN A 78 -28.27 20.49 -2.81
C GLN A 78 -28.60 21.94 -3.20
N ALA A 79 -27.73 22.91 -2.88
CA ALA A 79 -27.92 24.29 -3.27
C ALA A 79 -27.83 24.46 -4.80
N CYS A 80 -26.84 23.83 -5.46
CA CYS A 80 -26.75 23.77 -6.93
C CYS A 80 -28.04 23.20 -7.56
N GLU A 81 -28.61 22.15 -6.98
CA GLU A 81 -29.76 21.44 -7.54
C GLU A 81 -31.12 22.09 -7.24
N SER A 82 -31.22 22.91 -6.18
CA SER A 82 -32.47 23.52 -5.74
C SER A 82 -32.58 25.02 -6.08
N THR A 83 -31.47 25.75 -6.07
CA THR A 83 -31.44 27.21 -6.19
C THR A 83 -31.05 27.64 -7.62
N PRO A 84 -31.93 28.38 -8.34
CA PRO A 84 -31.59 28.90 -9.67
C PRO A 84 -30.33 29.77 -9.65
N GLY A 85 -29.42 29.54 -10.59
CA GLY A 85 -28.19 30.32 -10.73
C GLY A 85 -27.08 29.98 -9.73
N TRP A 86 -27.31 29.06 -8.78
CA TRP A 86 -26.23 28.60 -7.89
C TRP A 86 -25.21 27.77 -8.67
N THR A 87 -23.95 28.18 -8.59
CA THR A 87 -22.86 27.73 -9.45
C THR A 87 -21.73 27.17 -8.61
N MET A 88 -21.24 25.99 -9.00
CA MET A 88 -19.94 25.47 -8.60
C MET A 88 -19.01 25.61 -9.79
N LEU A 89 -17.86 26.27 -9.65
CA LEU A 89 -16.90 26.55 -10.71
C LEU A 89 -15.51 26.11 -10.29
N SER A 90 -14.93 25.18 -11.04
CA SER A 90 -13.53 24.77 -10.90
C SER A 90 -12.65 25.61 -11.83
N LEU A 91 -11.61 26.21 -11.28
CA LEU A 91 -10.57 26.97 -11.97
C LEU A 91 -9.31 26.13 -12.08
N ASP A 92 -8.63 26.21 -13.22
CA ASP A 92 -7.36 25.54 -13.51
C ASP A 92 -6.32 26.58 -13.93
N PHE A 93 -5.08 26.42 -13.49
CA PHE A 93 -3.96 27.28 -13.90
C PHE A 93 -3.08 26.59 -14.93
N LYS A 94 -2.65 27.35 -15.94
CA LYS A 94 -1.69 26.86 -16.92
C LYS A 94 -0.34 26.66 -16.24
N SER A 95 0.11 25.41 -16.11
CA SER A 95 1.48 25.06 -15.67
C SER A 95 1.95 25.80 -14.41
N ALA A 96 1.10 25.85 -13.38
CA ALA A 96 1.19 26.79 -12.26
C ALA A 96 2.56 26.85 -11.57
N PHE A 97 3.18 25.69 -11.33
CA PHE A 97 4.52 25.60 -10.75
C PHE A 97 5.57 26.29 -11.64
N ASN A 98 5.52 26.10 -12.96
CA ASN A 98 6.52 26.63 -13.89
C ASN A 98 6.40 28.16 -14.07
N TYR A 99 5.20 28.73 -13.91
CA TYR A 99 4.97 30.16 -14.06
C TYR A 99 4.99 30.94 -12.75
N THR A 100 5.29 30.28 -11.63
CA THR A 100 5.45 30.97 -10.34
C THR A 100 6.59 31.99 -10.41
N ASP A 101 6.31 33.24 -10.07
CA ASP A 101 7.31 34.29 -9.96
C ASP A 101 8.19 34.05 -8.73
N ARG A 102 9.45 33.66 -8.96
CA ARG A 102 10.41 33.40 -7.90
C ARG A 102 10.85 34.65 -7.15
N ALA A 103 10.85 35.83 -7.79
CA ALA A 103 11.19 37.08 -7.13
C ALA A 103 10.10 37.43 -6.13
N ARG A 104 8.83 37.35 -6.54
CA ARG A 104 7.69 37.56 -5.65
C ARG A 104 7.59 36.50 -4.56
N LEU A 105 7.84 35.22 -4.87
CA LEU A 105 7.95 34.17 -3.85
C LEU A 105 9.07 34.50 -2.85
N HIS A 106 10.23 34.94 -3.32
CA HIS A 106 11.33 35.33 -2.44
C HIS A 106 10.94 36.52 -1.56
N GLU A 107 10.23 37.52 -2.06
CA GLU A 107 9.69 38.61 -1.23
C GLU A 107 8.72 38.10 -0.17
N ILE A 108 7.77 37.23 -0.52
CA ILE A 108 6.81 36.65 0.42
C ILE A 108 7.53 35.83 1.49
N VAL A 109 8.52 35.03 1.09
CA VAL A 109 9.30 34.24 2.04
C VAL A 109 10.19 35.18 2.87
N ALA A 110 10.91 36.14 2.29
CA ALA A 110 11.80 37.05 3.01
C ALA A 110 11.06 38.00 3.97
N ASP A 111 9.87 38.47 3.62
CA ASP A 111 8.97 39.21 4.51
C ASP A 111 8.63 38.38 5.76
N LYS A 112 8.47 37.06 5.59
CA LYS A 112 8.13 36.13 6.69
C LYS A 112 9.36 35.48 7.35
N PHE A 113 10.53 35.49 6.71
CA PHE A 113 11.78 34.87 7.17
C PHE A 113 12.88 35.92 7.26
N PHE A 114 13.31 36.27 8.48
CA PHE A 114 14.32 37.31 8.78
C PHE A 114 15.75 37.09 8.21
N LYS A 115 15.96 36.08 7.35
CA LYS A 115 17.13 35.90 6.49
C LYS A 115 16.89 34.69 5.60
N VAL A 116 16.85 34.86 4.28
CA VAL A 116 16.81 33.74 3.34
C VAL A 116 18.00 33.80 2.41
N ILE A 117 18.54 32.61 2.20
CA ILE A 117 19.66 32.21 1.34
C ILE A 117 19.46 32.78 -0.08
N ASP A 118 20.51 33.33 -0.68
CA ASP A 118 20.50 33.78 -2.08
C ASP A 118 20.03 32.64 -3.01
N ILE A 119 18.89 32.85 -3.66
CA ILE A 119 18.35 31.94 -4.69
C ILE A 119 18.70 32.55 -6.05
N ASP A 120 19.65 31.94 -6.78
CA ASP A 120 20.03 32.37 -8.13
C ASP A 120 18.97 31.93 -9.18
N VAL A 121 18.58 32.80 -10.14
CA VAL A 121 17.21 32.80 -10.70
C VAL A 121 17.07 32.50 -12.21
N GLY A 122 16.19 31.51 -12.49
CA GLY A 122 15.23 31.47 -13.61
C GLY A 122 13.78 31.24 -13.07
N GLN A 123 12.73 31.36 -13.88
CA GLN A 123 11.30 31.26 -13.46
C GLN A 123 10.86 29.86 -12.93
N GLY A 124 9.83 29.82 -12.06
CA GLY A 124 9.06 28.61 -11.68
C GLY A 124 9.60 27.77 -10.51
N ILE A 125 8.76 27.06 -9.76
CA ILE A 125 9.17 26.14 -8.67
C ILE A 125 9.47 24.74 -9.24
N VAL A 126 10.56 24.11 -8.81
CA VAL A 126 10.98 22.77 -9.29
C VAL A 126 9.96 21.69 -8.89
N GLN A 127 9.38 21.00 -9.85
CA GLN A 127 8.49 19.86 -9.56
C GLN A 127 9.27 18.64 -9.08
N GLY A 128 8.73 17.94 -8.08
CA GLY A 128 9.32 16.72 -7.53
C GLY A 128 10.22 16.90 -6.30
N ASN A 129 10.49 18.14 -5.88
CA ASN A 129 11.12 18.43 -4.58
C ASN A 129 10.06 18.48 -3.46
N GLU A 130 10.41 17.99 -2.28
CA GLU A 130 9.52 17.84 -1.13
C GLU A 130 8.97 19.17 -0.59
N LEU A 131 9.71 20.28 -0.75
CA LEU A 131 9.30 21.60 -0.29
C LEU A 131 8.51 22.40 -1.34
N SER A 132 8.53 21.96 -2.60
CA SER A 132 7.88 22.69 -3.69
C SER A 132 6.38 22.89 -3.50
N PRO A 133 5.59 21.88 -3.08
CA PRO A 133 4.17 22.07 -2.80
C PRO A 133 3.93 23.10 -1.69
N PHE A 134 4.78 23.12 -0.66
CA PHE A 134 4.68 24.06 0.45
C PHE A 134 4.91 25.51 0.00
N PHE A 135 5.99 25.76 -0.74
CA PHE A 135 6.25 27.10 -1.26
C PHE A 135 5.19 27.56 -2.26
N PHE A 136 4.70 26.66 -3.11
CA PHE A 136 3.62 26.98 -4.03
C PHE A 136 2.31 27.30 -3.29
N ALA A 137 1.95 26.53 -2.26
CA ALA A 137 0.77 26.79 -1.45
C ALA A 137 0.86 28.14 -0.75
N LEU A 138 2.00 28.46 -0.13
CA LEU A 138 2.24 29.76 0.51
C LEU A 138 2.11 30.91 -0.49
N TYR A 139 2.82 30.81 -1.61
CA TYR A 139 2.80 31.79 -2.69
C TYR A 139 1.39 32.07 -3.21
N SER A 140 0.70 31.01 -3.61
CA SER A 140 -0.63 31.13 -4.22
C SER A 140 -1.68 31.60 -3.21
N CYS A 141 -1.59 31.22 -1.94
CA CYS A 141 -2.52 31.74 -0.93
C CYS A 141 -2.31 33.23 -0.65
N GLU A 142 -1.05 33.69 -0.55
CA GLU A 142 -0.73 35.10 -0.36
C GLU A 142 -1.17 35.94 -1.56
N VAL A 143 -0.78 35.54 -2.78
CA VAL A 143 -1.14 36.25 -4.02
C VAL A 143 -2.65 36.39 -4.17
N LEU A 144 -3.39 35.31 -3.87
CA LEU A 144 -4.85 35.33 -3.96
C LEU A 144 -5.53 36.04 -2.78
N GLY A 145 -4.77 36.48 -1.76
CA GLY A 145 -5.31 37.12 -0.56
C GLY A 145 -6.18 36.17 0.27
N LEU A 146 -5.82 34.89 0.29
CA LEU A 146 -6.51 33.83 1.04
C LEU A 146 -5.93 33.61 2.45
N LEU A 147 -4.81 34.28 2.77
CA LEU A 147 -4.19 34.23 4.09
C LEU A 147 -4.79 35.26 5.07
N ASP A 148 -5.50 36.26 4.57
CA ASP A 148 -6.14 37.29 5.38
C ASP A 148 -7.53 36.84 5.87
N ALA A 149 -7.85 37.13 7.14
CA ALA A 149 -9.13 36.76 7.74
C ALA A 149 -10.33 37.55 7.16
N THR A 150 -10.06 38.67 6.48
CA THR A 150 -11.04 39.52 5.81
C THR A 150 -10.93 39.35 4.30
N THR A 151 -11.30 38.17 3.80
CA THR A 151 -11.22 37.93 2.36
C THR A 151 -12.33 38.69 1.64
N ASP A 152 -12.02 39.30 0.49
CA ASP A 152 -13.02 39.96 -0.37
C ASP A 152 -13.92 38.97 -1.15
N TYR A 153 -13.69 37.66 -0.98
CA TYR A 153 -14.45 36.61 -1.64
C TYR A 153 -15.89 36.56 -1.13
N ARG A 154 -16.83 36.61 -2.07
CA ARG A 154 -18.27 36.48 -1.80
C ARG A 154 -18.70 35.01 -1.75
N CYS A 155 -17.97 34.16 -2.46
CA CYS A 155 -18.23 32.73 -2.58
C CYS A 155 -17.52 31.92 -1.51
N LYS A 156 -17.99 30.67 -1.34
CA LYS A 156 -17.22 29.63 -0.65
C LYS A 156 -16.06 29.20 -1.54
N VAL A 157 -14.86 29.16 -0.98
CA VAL A 157 -13.63 28.79 -1.69
C VAL A 157 -13.10 27.46 -1.15
N ILE A 158 -12.79 26.53 -2.06
CA ILE A 158 -11.96 25.36 -1.79
C ILE A 158 -10.67 25.54 -2.57
N LYS A 159 -9.52 25.36 -1.92
CA LYS A 159 -8.22 25.35 -2.59
C LYS A 159 -7.45 24.08 -2.26
N TYR A 160 -6.91 23.43 -3.27
CA TYR A 160 -6.03 22.28 -3.15
C TYR A 160 -4.86 22.46 -4.12
N LEU A 161 -3.77 23.08 -3.65
CA LEU A 161 -2.71 23.60 -4.52
C LEU A 161 -3.29 24.50 -5.63
N ASP A 162 -3.10 24.15 -6.89
CA ASP A 162 -3.54 24.89 -8.07
C ASP A 162 -5.02 24.67 -8.40
N ASP A 163 -5.65 23.63 -7.86
CA ASP A 163 -7.08 23.40 -8.05
C ASP A 163 -7.89 24.31 -7.11
N ILE A 164 -8.68 25.22 -7.69
CA ILE A 164 -9.58 26.12 -6.95
C ILE A 164 -11.02 25.84 -7.34
N VAL A 165 -11.93 25.76 -6.37
CA VAL A 165 -13.37 25.67 -6.60
C VAL A 165 -14.09 26.81 -5.89
N LEU A 166 -14.86 27.59 -6.64
CA LEU A 166 -15.73 28.65 -6.16
C LEU A 166 -17.19 28.18 -6.17
N MET A 167 -17.93 28.45 -5.09
CA MET A 167 -19.32 28.03 -4.94
C MET A 167 -20.19 29.16 -4.40
N GLY A 168 -21.25 29.50 -5.13
CA GLY A 168 -22.17 30.57 -4.77
C GLY A 168 -23.11 30.96 -5.92
N PRO A 169 -23.88 32.05 -5.79
CA PRO A 169 -24.65 32.64 -6.90
C PRO A 169 -23.74 32.97 -8.09
N ALA A 170 -24.23 32.80 -9.33
CA ALA A 170 -23.43 32.97 -10.54
C ALA A 170 -22.76 34.36 -10.66
N GLU A 171 -23.44 35.42 -10.19
CA GLU A 171 -22.92 36.79 -10.21
C GLU A 171 -21.74 36.96 -9.22
N ASP A 172 -21.87 36.41 -8.02
CA ASP A 172 -20.81 36.40 -7.02
C ASP A 172 -19.62 35.57 -7.48
N VAL A 173 -19.88 34.40 -8.10
CA VAL A 173 -18.83 33.55 -8.67
C VAL A 173 -18.09 34.30 -9.79
N ALA A 174 -18.81 34.99 -10.67
CA ALA A 174 -18.19 35.78 -11.73
C ALA A 174 -17.33 36.93 -11.17
N ALA A 175 -17.83 37.64 -10.16
CA ALA A 175 -17.08 38.71 -9.52
C ALA A 175 -15.80 38.21 -8.84
N ASP A 176 -15.87 37.06 -8.17
CA ASP A 176 -14.73 36.43 -7.50
C ASP A 176 -13.71 35.86 -8.50
N VAL A 177 -14.15 35.41 -9.68
CA VAL A 177 -13.23 35.01 -10.77
C VAL A 177 -12.39 36.17 -11.25
N GLU A 178 -12.97 37.36 -11.41
CA GLU A 178 -12.20 38.55 -11.81
C GLU A 178 -11.16 38.93 -10.74
N ILE A 179 -11.50 38.78 -9.46
CA ILE A 179 -10.54 38.95 -8.35
C ILE A 179 -9.40 37.94 -8.48
N VAL A 180 -9.70 36.64 -8.66
CA VAL A 180 -8.69 35.59 -8.85
C VAL A 180 -7.81 35.89 -10.05
N LYS A 181 -8.41 36.25 -11.19
CA LYS A 181 -7.70 36.53 -12.44
C LYS A 181 -6.75 37.70 -12.29
N ALA A 182 -7.22 38.84 -11.79
CA ALA A 182 -6.40 40.03 -11.61
C ALA A 182 -5.24 39.78 -10.64
N ARG A 183 -5.49 39.10 -9.51
CA ARG A 183 -4.47 38.76 -8.52
C ARG A 183 -3.46 37.75 -9.07
N ALA A 184 -3.92 36.69 -9.73
CA ALA A 184 -3.06 35.68 -10.31
C ALA A 184 -2.14 36.24 -11.41
N GLU A 185 -2.69 37.04 -12.32
CA GLU A 185 -1.94 37.66 -13.43
C GLU A 185 -0.86 38.61 -12.92
N SER A 186 -1.12 39.34 -11.83
CA SER A 186 -0.12 40.20 -11.17
C SER A 186 1.11 39.43 -10.64
N ALA A 187 0.99 38.12 -10.52
CA ALA A 187 1.99 37.21 -9.98
C ALA A 187 2.42 36.14 -11.01
N GLY A 188 2.22 36.41 -12.31
CA GLY A 188 2.62 35.51 -13.39
C GLY A 188 1.81 34.21 -13.50
N LEU A 189 0.77 34.01 -12.68
CA LEU A 189 -0.12 32.87 -12.79
C LEU A 189 -1.24 33.16 -13.79
N HIS A 190 -1.46 32.24 -14.71
CA HIS A 190 -2.47 32.41 -15.77
C HIS A 190 -3.53 31.34 -15.66
N LEU A 191 -4.79 31.75 -15.55
CA LEU A 191 -5.92 30.84 -15.64
C LEU A 191 -5.94 30.15 -17.01
N GLN A 192 -6.43 28.92 -17.04
CA GLN A 192 -6.67 28.13 -18.24
C GLN A 192 -8.19 27.95 -18.44
N PRO A 193 -8.87 28.89 -19.12
CA PRO A 193 -10.32 28.85 -19.31
C PRO A 193 -10.82 27.54 -19.94
N SER A 194 -10.08 26.97 -20.89
CA SER A 194 -10.44 25.73 -21.59
C SER A 194 -10.46 24.47 -20.72
N LYS A 195 -9.85 24.52 -19.53
CA LYS A 195 -9.89 23.43 -18.54
C LYS A 195 -10.79 23.75 -17.34
N SER A 196 -11.16 25.01 -17.16
CA SER A 196 -12.09 25.44 -16.12
C SER A 196 -13.49 24.92 -16.46
N ARG A 197 -14.23 24.44 -15.45
CA ARG A 197 -15.53 23.76 -15.64
C ARG A 197 -16.51 24.19 -14.58
N PHE A 198 -17.79 24.29 -14.93
CA PHE A 198 -18.84 24.63 -13.97
C PHE A 198 -20.00 23.63 -13.96
N TYR A 199 -20.69 23.58 -12.83
CA TYR A 199 -21.91 22.83 -12.63
C TYR A 199 -22.99 23.78 -12.12
N MET A 200 -24.07 23.89 -12.91
CA MET A 200 -25.19 24.79 -12.67
C MET A 200 -26.46 24.17 -13.29
N PRO A 201 -27.04 23.13 -12.65
CA PRO A 201 -28.11 22.33 -13.25
C PRO A 201 -29.43 23.10 -13.36
N ARG A 202 -29.62 24.15 -12.54
CA ARG A 202 -30.75 25.10 -12.61
C ARG A 202 -30.26 26.47 -13.08
N HIS A 203 -29.79 26.54 -14.31
CA HIS A 203 -29.35 27.81 -14.90
C HIS A 203 -30.52 28.61 -15.47
N HIS A 204 -30.33 29.93 -15.55
CA HIS A 204 -31.11 30.83 -16.39
C HIS A 204 -30.16 31.61 -17.31
N SER A 205 -30.71 32.25 -18.34
CA SER A 205 -29.90 32.93 -19.37
C SER A 205 -28.90 33.93 -18.78
N ALA A 206 -29.33 34.75 -17.80
CA ALA A 206 -28.44 35.72 -17.16
C ALA A 206 -27.27 35.08 -16.38
N SER A 207 -27.51 33.98 -15.66
CA SER A 207 -26.43 33.26 -14.94
C SER A 207 -25.38 32.67 -15.88
N ILE A 208 -25.80 32.11 -17.03
CA ILE A 208 -24.83 31.65 -18.04
C ILE A 208 -24.04 32.81 -18.62
N THR A 209 -24.70 33.94 -18.89
CA THR A 209 -24.05 35.14 -19.42
C THR A 209 -22.99 35.68 -18.44
N ALA A 210 -23.29 35.70 -17.14
CA ALA A 210 -22.36 36.15 -16.11
C ALA A 210 -21.07 35.30 -16.05
N ILE A 211 -21.19 33.98 -16.14
CA ILE A 211 -20.00 33.11 -16.17
C ILE A 211 -19.25 33.23 -17.50
N LYS A 212 -19.98 33.35 -18.63
CA LYS A 212 -19.36 33.52 -19.96
C LYS A 212 -18.59 34.82 -20.11
N SER A 213 -19.00 35.90 -19.44
CA SER A 213 -18.30 37.18 -19.56
C SER A 213 -16.90 37.13 -18.98
N VAL A 214 -16.68 36.31 -17.94
CA VAL A 214 -15.39 36.18 -17.25
C VAL A 214 -14.57 34.98 -17.77
N LEU A 215 -15.24 33.91 -18.21
CA LEU A 215 -14.62 32.68 -18.71
C LEU A 215 -15.36 32.17 -19.98
N PRO A 216 -15.13 32.79 -21.14
CA PRO A 216 -15.86 32.48 -22.37
C PRO A 216 -15.67 31.02 -22.84
N ASP A 217 -14.49 30.44 -22.61
CA ASP A 217 -14.16 29.07 -23.05
C ASP A 217 -14.51 27.97 -22.03
N ALA A 218 -14.89 28.32 -20.80
CA ALA A 218 -15.25 27.34 -19.78
C ALA A 218 -16.60 26.63 -20.07
N VAL A 219 -17.34 27.10 -21.08
CA VAL A 219 -18.72 26.72 -21.35
C VAL A 219 -18.83 25.63 -22.41
N ARG A 220 -18.52 24.38 -22.05
CA ARG A 220 -18.96 23.19 -22.79
C ARG A 220 -19.41 22.05 -21.87
N GLU A 221 -20.56 21.46 -22.22
CA GLU A 221 -21.20 20.20 -21.77
C GLU A 221 -21.43 19.91 -20.27
N THR A 222 -20.82 20.65 -19.35
CA THR A 222 -20.79 20.35 -17.90
C THR A 222 -21.93 20.96 -17.10
N ALA A 223 -22.60 21.99 -17.63
CA ALA A 223 -23.63 22.76 -16.92
C ALA A 223 -24.72 21.89 -16.27
N ASN A 224 -25.15 20.81 -16.92
CA ASN A 224 -26.33 20.04 -16.49
C ASN A 224 -26.04 18.60 -16.08
N THR A 225 -24.80 18.11 -16.23
CA THR A 225 -24.47 16.70 -16.03
C THR A 225 -23.72 16.49 -14.71
N GLY A 226 -22.61 17.20 -14.53
CA GLY A 226 -21.76 17.13 -13.35
C GLY A 226 -20.35 17.65 -13.65
N MET A 227 -19.50 17.63 -12.63
CA MET A 227 -18.09 17.98 -12.72
C MET A 227 -17.23 17.02 -11.89
N THR A 228 -15.91 17.22 -11.91
CA THR A 228 -14.96 16.46 -11.11
C THR A 228 -14.25 17.41 -10.15
N VAL A 229 -14.30 17.11 -8.85
CA VAL A 229 -13.58 17.85 -7.80
C VAL A 229 -12.62 16.89 -7.12
N MET A 230 -11.32 17.20 -7.13
CA MET A 230 -10.26 16.35 -6.57
C MET A 230 -10.29 14.90 -7.09
N GLY A 231 -10.59 14.74 -8.39
CA GLY A 231 -10.76 13.43 -9.02
C GLY A 231 -12.05 12.69 -8.65
N THR A 232 -12.94 13.27 -7.83
CA THR A 232 -14.24 12.69 -7.45
C THR A 232 -15.37 13.30 -8.28
N PRO A 233 -16.26 12.50 -8.90
CA PRO A 233 -17.41 13.03 -9.63
C PRO A 233 -18.43 13.65 -8.67
N ILE A 234 -18.94 14.83 -9.01
CA ILE A 234 -19.97 15.57 -8.29
C ILE A 234 -21.03 16.04 -9.29
N GLY A 235 -22.31 15.85 -8.96
CA GLY A 235 -23.43 16.24 -9.82
C GLY A 235 -24.61 15.29 -9.67
N ARG A 236 -25.39 15.11 -10.74
CA ARG A 236 -26.56 14.22 -10.71
C ARG A 236 -26.15 12.76 -10.52
N ARG A 237 -26.97 12.00 -9.78
CA ARG A 237 -26.71 10.60 -9.43
C ARG A 237 -26.38 9.72 -10.63
N GLU A 238 -27.10 9.88 -11.73
CA GLU A 238 -26.91 9.11 -12.97
C GLU A 238 -25.57 9.42 -13.63
N CYS A 239 -25.17 10.71 -13.63
CA CYS A 239 -23.89 11.14 -14.19
C CYS A 239 -22.72 10.60 -13.36
N MET A 240 -22.82 10.70 -12.03
CA MET A 240 -21.80 10.14 -11.12
C MET A 240 -21.65 8.64 -11.33
N LYS A 241 -22.76 7.88 -11.34
CA LYS A 241 -22.73 6.43 -11.60
C LYS A 241 -22.12 6.09 -12.97
N LYS A 242 -22.44 6.86 -14.01
CA LYS A 242 -21.85 6.68 -15.34
C LYS A 242 -20.33 6.88 -15.31
N GLN A 243 -19.83 7.97 -14.73
CA GLN A 243 -18.40 8.23 -14.64
C GLN A 243 -17.65 7.16 -13.82
N LEU A 244 -18.24 6.69 -12.72
CA LEU A 244 -17.67 5.59 -11.93
C LEU A 244 -17.62 4.30 -12.75
N ASN A 245 -18.69 3.95 -13.47
CA ASN A 245 -18.72 2.77 -14.34
C ASN A 245 -17.72 2.87 -15.50
N ASP A 246 -17.58 4.04 -16.11
CA ASP A 246 -16.62 4.26 -17.20
C ASP A 246 -15.17 4.13 -16.69
N LYS A 247 -14.89 4.65 -15.50
CA LYS A 247 -13.59 4.44 -14.82
C LYS A 247 -13.36 2.96 -14.50
N ALA A 248 -14.38 2.25 -14.02
CA ALA A 248 -14.31 0.82 -13.73
C ALA A 248 -13.96 0.01 -14.99
N LYS A 249 -14.68 0.28 -16.09
CA LYS A 249 -14.45 -0.34 -17.41
C LYS A 249 -13.07 0.01 -17.96
N HIS A 250 -12.60 1.25 -17.79
CA HIS A 250 -11.27 1.65 -18.20
C HIS A 250 -10.18 0.84 -17.48
N ILE A 251 -10.27 0.73 -16.14
CA ILE A 251 -9.32 -0.06 -15.35
C ILE A 251 -9.41 -1.54 -15.72
N ALA A 252 -10.61 -2.10 -15.87
CA ALA A 252 -10.81 -3.48 -16.30
C ALA A 252 -10.19 -3.75 -17.68
N GLY A 253 -10.38 -2.82 -18.63
CA GLY A 253 -9.74 -2.86 -19.94
C GLY A 253 -8.22 -2.85 -19.83
N LYS A 254 -7.64 -1.99 -18.99
CA LYS A 254 -6.19 -1.96 -18.74
C LYS A 254 -5.65 -3.25 -18.14
N LEU A 255 -6.36 -3.88 -17.20
CA LEU A 255 -5.97 -5.18 -16.66
C LEU A 255 -5.95 -6.26 -17.74
N ASN A 256 -6.96 -6.26 -18.62
CA ASN A 256 -7.01 -7.17 -19.76
C ASN A 256 -5.90 -6.88 -20.79
N ASP A 257 -5.62 -5.61 -21.09
CA ASP A 257 -4.51 -5.21 -21.95
C ASP A 257 -3.17 -5.67 -21.38
N MET A 258 -2.95 -5.51 -20.08
CA MET A 258 -1.72 -5.99 -19.41
C MET A 258 -1.58 -7.52 -19.51
N LEU A 259 -2.70 -8.25 -19.38
CA LEU A 259 -2.71 -9.69 -19.56
C LEU A 259 -2.30 -10.08 -21.00
N THR A 260 -2.78 -9.38 -22.03
CA THR A 260 -2.52 -9.73 -23.44
C THR A 260 -1.19 -9.20 -24.00
N THR A 261 -0.71 -8.05 -23.54
CA THR A 261 0.47 -7.34 -24.08
C THR A 261 1.83 -7.85 -23.56
N GLY A 262 1.86 -8.95 -22.82
CA GLY A 262 3.12 -9.58 -22.37
C GLY A 262 3.76 -8.95 -21.14
N VAL A 263 3.00 -8.20 -20.32
CA VAL A 263 3.45 -7.83 -18.97
C VAL A 263 3.66 -9.11 -18.15
N SER A 264 4.78 -9.21 -17.42
CA SER A 264 5.06 -10.37 -16.57
C SER A 264 3.92 -10.60 -15.57
N LEU A 265 3.59 -11.87 -15.30
CA LEU A 265 2.51 -12.25 -14.38
C LEU A 265 2.72 -11.69 -12.96
N GLN A 266 3.98 -11.53 -12.53
CA GLN A 266 4.33 -10.91 -11.25
C GLN A 266 3.91 -9.43 -11.20
N ALA A 267 4.15 -8.68 -12.27
CA ALA A 267 3.72 -7.28 -12.38
C ALA A 267 2.19 -7.15 -12.55
N LEU A 268 1.56 -8.11 -13.26
CA LEU A 268 0.10 -8.15 -13.37
C LEU A 268 -0.58 -8.34 -12.01
N LEU A 269 -0.10 -9.29 -11.19
CA LEU A 269 -0.61 -9.49 -9.82
C LEU A 269 -0.44 -8.21 -8.98
N THR A 270 0.74 -7.60 -9.07
CA THR A 270 1.05 -6.34 -8.39
C THR A 270 0.03 -5.26 -8.78
N ALA A 271 -0.22 -5.08 -10.08
CA ALA A 271 -1.20 -4.10 -10.55
C ALA A 271 -2.61 -4.34 -9.98
N MET A 272 -3.06 -5.61 -9.95
CA MET A 272 -4.35 -5.98 -9.33
C MET A 272 -4.41 -5.63 -7.84
N GLN A 273 -3.32 -5.85 -7.08
CA GLN A 273 -3.24 -5.49 -5.66
C GLN A 273 -3.33 -3.97 -5.42
N TYR A 274 -2.92 -3.14 -6.40
CA TYR A 274 -2.95 -1.67 -6.30
C TYR A 274 -4.23 -1.00 -6.82
N VAL A 275 -5.13 -1.74 -7.47
CA VAL A 275 -6.43 -1.22 -7.91
C VAL A 275 -7.13 -0.39 -6.82
N PRO A 276 -7.21 -0.81 -5.54
CA PRO A 276 -7.88 -0.03 -4.49
C PRO A 276 -7.22 1.32 -4.22
N SER A 277 -5.90 1.42 -4.37
CA SER A 277 -5.16 2.68 -4.17
C SER A 277 -5.49 3.71 -5.27
N LEU A 278 -6.03 3.27 -6.41
CA LEU A 278 -6.47 4.13 -7.51
C LEU A 278 -7.90 4.66 -7.33
N ILE A 279 -8.60 4.22 -6.28
CA ILE A 279 -10.03 4.48 -6.09
C ILE A 279 -10.26 5.28 -4.81
N ASN A 280 -9.92 6.56 -4.89
CA ASN A 280 -10.29 7.53 -3.86
C ASN A 280 -11.81 7.58 -3.59
N HIS A 281 -12.60 7.25 -4.62
CA HIS A 281 -14.06 7.21 -4.59
C HIS A 281 -14.64 6.34 -3.46
N LEU A 282 -13.96 5.27 -3.04
CA LEU A 282 -14.48 4.38 -2.00
C LEU A 282 -14.60 5.03 -0.63
N TYR A 283 -13.84 6.08 -0.35
CA TYR A 283 -13.92 6.82 0.90
C TYR A 283 -14.57 8.19 0.74
N THR A 284 -14.56 8.78 -0.46
CA THR A 284 -15.17 10.10 -0.70
C THR A 284 -16.64 10.05 -1.11
N LEU A 285 -17.13 8.92 -1.64
CA LEU A 285 -18.52 8.76 -2.09
C LEU A 285 -19.26 7.69 -1.26
N PRO A 286 -20.58 7.84 -1.07
CA PRO A 286 -21.39 6.83 -0.40
C PRO A 286 -21.38 5.49 -1.16
N PRO A 287 -21.37 4.35 -0.45
CA PRO A 287 -21.39 3.02 -1.06
C PRO A 287 -22.59 2.77 -1.98
N SER A 288 -23.71 3.46 -1.78
CA SER A 288 -24.87 3.43 -2.70
C SER A 288 -24.59 4.00 -4.11
N LEU A 289 -23.45 4.68 -4.30
CA LEU A 289 -22.91 5.11 -5.61
C LEU A 289 -21.75 4.24 -6.08
N THR A 290 -20.93 3.71 -5.17
CA THR A 290 -19.69 3.00 -5.50
C THR A 290 -19.81 1.48 -5.56
N SER A 291 -20.96 0.90 -5.20
CA SER A 291 -21.18 -0.56 -5.23
C SER A 291 -20.92 -1.16 -6.62
N GLY A 292 -21.51 -0.59 -7.67
CA GLY A 292 -21.32 -1.07 -9.04
C GLY A 292 -19.87 -0.99 -9.52
N LEU A 293 -19.15 0.08 -9.16
CA LEU A 293 -17.71 0.21 -9.40
C LEU A 293 -16.93 -0.91 -8.68
N SER A 294 -17.25 -1.14 -7.41
CA SER A 294 -16.57 -2.15 -6.57
C SER A 294 -16.78 -3.56 -7.10
N GLU A 295 -18.02 -3.91 -7.45
CA GLU A 295 -18.38 -5.21 -8.02
C GLU A 295 -17.69 -5.46 -9.36
N LEU A 296 -17.70 -4.46 -10.26
CA LEU A 296 -17.07 -4.58 -11.58
C LEU A 296 -15.56 -4.79 -11.44
N LEU A 297 -14.90 -4.04 -10.56
CA LEU A 297 -13.45 -4.15 -10.36
C LEU A 297 -13.04 -5.42 -9.63
N ASN A 298 -13.78 -5.86 -8.61
CA ASN A 298 -13.56 -7.17 -7.99
C ASN A 298 -13.67 -8.28 -9.04
N ARG A 299 -14.73 -8.25 -9.86
CA ARG A 299 -14.94 -9.20 -10.95
C ARG A 299 -13.79 -9.17 -11.96
N ALA A 300 -13.38 -7.98 -12.41
CA ALA A 300 -12.28 -7.83 -13.36
C ALA A 300 -10.96 -8.38 -12.80
N CYS A 301 -10.66 -8.13 -11.52
CA CYS A 301 -9.47 -8.69 -10.87
C CYS A 301 -9.55 -10.21 -10.75
N LYS A 302 -10.70 -10.77 -10.33
CA LYS A 302 -10.94 -12.21 -10.25
C LYS A 302 -10.77 -12.88 -11.61
N GLU A 303 -11.45 -12.37 -12.64
CA GLU A 303 -11.38 -12.91 -14.00
C GLU A 303 -9.96 -12.85 -14.57
N THR A 304 -9.26 -11.73 -14.37
CA THR A 304 -7.86 -11.56 -14.81
C THR A 304 -6.95 -12.56 -14.11
N PHE A 305 -7.11 -12.73 -12.80
CA PHE A 305 -6.34 -13.70 -12.01
C PHE A 305 -6.61 -15.15 -12.47
N VAL A 306 -7.89 -15.51 -12.67
CA VAL A 306 -8.28 -16.85 -13.15
C VAL A 306 -7.71 -17.11 -14.54
N LYS A 307 -7.84 -16.17 -15.48
CA LYS A 307 -7.25 -16.31 -16.84
C LYS A 307 -5.73 -16.44 -16.79
N ALA A 308 -5.06 -15.74 -15.87
CA ALA A 308 -3.61 -15.76 -15.75
C ALA A 308 -3.06 -17.07 -15.16
N PHE A 309 -3.76 -17.70 -14.20
CA PHE A 309 -3.19 -18.80 -13.40
C PHE A 309 -4.01 -20.09 -13.41
N PHE A 310 -5.31 -20.03 -13.72
CA PHE A 310 -6.27 -21.13 -13.53
C PHE A 310 -7.13 -21.41 -14.78
N ALA A 311 -6.74 -20.93 -15.96
CA ALA A 311 -7.53 -21.06 -17.20
C ALA A 311 -7.89 -22.51 -17.58
N LYS A 312 -7.11 -23.50 -17.15
CA LYS A 312 -7.32 -24.92 -17.44
C LYS A 312 -7.96 -25.70 -16.29
N VAL A 313 -8.27 -25.04 -15.17
CA VAL A 313 -8.77 -25.69 -13.96
C VAL A 313 -10.29 -25.65 -13.98
N ASN A 314 -10.93 -26.80 -13.71
CA ASN A 314 -12.37 -26.85 -13.48
C ASN A 314 -12.69 -26.30 -12.08
N LEU A 315 -12.99 -25.00 -11.99
CA LEU A 315 -13.29 -24.34 -10.72
C LEU A 315 -14.62 -24.78 -10.08
N SER A 316 -15.51 -25.44 -10.84
CA SER A 316 -16.73 -26.05 -10.31
C SER A 316 -16.48 -27.38 -9.60
N ALA A 317 -15.24 -27.91 -9.63
CA ALA A 317 -14.92 -29.16 -8.95
C ALA A 317 -15.05 -29.02 -7.41
N PRO A 318 -15.42 -30.12 -6.72
CA PRO A 318 -15.54 -30.13 -5.27
C PRO A 318 -14.18 -29.91 -4.60
N ALA A 319 -14.18 -29.05 -3.60
CA ALA A 319 -13.07 -28.73 -2.70
C ALA A 319 -13.39 -29.12 -1.25
N GLY A 320 -14.65 -29.41 -0.94
CA GLY A 320 -15.12 -29.81 0.38
C GLY A 320 -14.60 -31.18 0.82
N ALA A 321 -14.46 -31.36 2.12
CA ALA A 321 -14.38 -32.69 2.72
C ALA A 321 -15.73 -33.42 2.58
N GLU A 322 -15.75 -34.72 2.86
CA GLU A 322 -16.98 -35.51 2.83
C GLU A 322 -18.09 -34.86 3.67
N GLY A 323 -19.27 -34.64 3.07
CA GLY A 323 -20.41 -33.98 3.71
C GLY A 323 -20.43 -32.44 3.60
N HIS A 324 -19.45 -31.81 2.96
CA HIS A 324 -19.42 -30.37 2.75
C HIS A 324 -19.46 -29.99 1.27
N ASP A 325 -20.41 -29.13 0.90
CA ASP A 325 -20.53 -28.58 -0.45
C ASP A 325 -19.73 -27.29 -0.58
N VAL A 326 -18.43 -27.42 -0.89
CA VAL A 326 -17.52 -26.31 -1.15
C VAL A 326 -16.87 -26.51 -2.50
N THR A 327 -16.82 -25.48 -3.35
CA THR A 327 -16.19 -25.53 -4.68
C THR A 327 -14.80 -24.91 -4.67
N LEU A 328 -13.98 -25.26 -5.68
CA LEU A 328 -12.67 -24.60 -5.89
C LEU A 328 -12.82 -23.11 -6.20
N GLU A 329 -13.92 -22.69 -6.83
CA GLU A 329 -14.20 -21.28 -7.08
C GLU A 329 -14.38 -20.48 -5.78
N GLN A 330 -15.19 -20.99 -4.84
CA GLN A 330 -15.40 -20.35 -3.54
C GLN A 330 -14.09 -20.21 -2.77
N LEU A 331 -13.26 -21.27 -2.79
CA LEU A 331 -11.94 -21.26 -2.18
C LEU A 331 -11.00 -20.26 -2.86
N LEU A 332 -10.98 -20.22 -4.20
CA LEU A 332 -10.16 -19.27 -4.97
C LEU A 332 -10.52 -17.84 -4.61
N GLU A 333 -11.82 -17.51 -4.61
CA GLU A 333 -12.33 -16.18 -4.32
C GLU A 333 -11.96 -15.72 -2.91
N ALA A 334 -12.22 -16.55 -1.90
CA ALA A 334 -11.85 -16.25 -0.51
C ALA A 334 -10.33 -16.02 -0.36
N ARG A 335 -9.51 -16.79 -1.07
CA ARG A 335 -8.05 -16.67 -0.99
C ARG A 335 -7.51 -15.45 -1.74
N ILE A 336 -8.00 -15.12 -2.93
CA ILE A 336 -7.46 -13.98 -3.67
C ILE A 336 -7.71 -12.66 -2.92
N PHE A 337 -8.87 -12.52 -2.29
CA PHE A 337 -9.28 -11.31 -1.57
C PHE A 337 -8.81 -11.23 -0.10
N THR A 338 -8.11 -12.26 0.37
CA THR A 338 -7.48 -12.28 1.69
C THR A 338 -6.05 -11.74 1.60
N ARG A 339 -5.56 -11.05 2.64
CA ARG A 339 -4.17 -10.56 2.68
C ARG A 339 -3.16 -11.70 2.54
N ALA A 340 -2.03 -11.44 1.90
CA ALA A 340 -1.02 -12.49 1.71
C ALA A 340 -0.38 -12.96 3.01
N ASN A 341 -0.19 -12.08 4.00
CA ASN A 341 0.33 -12.46 5.31
C ASN A 341 -0.65 -13.32 6.14
N THR A 342 -1.91 -13.44 5.70
CA THR A 342 -2.92 -14.32 6.30
C THR A 342 -3.30 -15.51 5.40
N GLY A 343 -2.50 -15.80 4.36
CA GLY A 343 -2.67 -16.98 3.49
C GLY A 343 -3.42 -16.74 2.18
N GLY A 344 -3.70 -15.47 1.84
CA GLY A 344 -4.31 -15.08 0.56
C GLY A 344 -3.32 -14.53 -0.47
N PHE A 345 -3.83 -13.77 -1.45
CA PHE A 345 -3.02 -13.12 -2.49
C PHE A 345 -3.05 -11.58 -2.45
N GLY A 346 -3.77 -10.99 -1.50
CA GLY A 346 -3.73 -9.56 -1.23
C GLY A 346 -4.44 -8.68 -2.25
N LEU A 347 -5.32 -9.25 -3.09
CA LEU A 347 -6.32 -8.41 -3.75
C LEU A 347 -7.24 -7.89 -2.64
N HIS A 348 -7.60 -6.61 -2.67
CA HIS A 348 -8.51 -6.08 -1.66
C HIS A 348 -9.94 -6.18 -2.19
N ASP A 349 -10.80 -6.83 -1.42
CA ASP A 349 -12.24 -6.83 -1.69
C ASP A 349 -12.79 -5.41 -1.56
N LEU A 350 -13.16 -4.80 -2.68
CA LEU A 350 -13.70 -3.45 -2.71
C LEU A 350 -15.15 -3.38 -2.21
N VAL A 351 -15.92 -4.46 -2.37
CA VAL A 351 -17.32 -4.54 -1.93
C VAL A 351 -17.40 -4.52 -0.41
N GLU A 352 -16.52 -5.28 0.25
CA GLU A 352 -16.43 -5.27 1.71
C GLU A 352 -15.72 -4.01 2.24
N ARG A 353 -14.68 -3.53 1.53
CA ARG A 353 -13.89 -2.37 1.96
C ARG A 353 -14.62 -1.04 1.83
N GLY A 354 -15.45 -0.86 0.80
CA GLY A 354 -16.13 0.41 0.49
C GLY A 354 -16.90 0.99 1.69
N PRO A 355 -17.86 0.25 2.28
CA PRO A 355 -18.61 0.71 3.45
C PRO A 355 -17.72 1.08 4.64
N VAL A 356 -16.73 0.24 4.97
CA VAL A 356 -15.81 0.49 6.08
C VAL A 356 -14.96 1.74 5.83
N ALA A 357 -14.45 1.90 4.61
CA ALA A 357 -13.63 3.05 4.22
C ALA A 357 -14.43 4.36 4.26
N TYR A 358 -15.66 4.36 3.75
CA TYR A 358 -16.56 5.51 3.81
C TYR A 358 -16.89 5.90 5.25
N VAL A 359 -17.25 4.93 6.11
CA VAL A 359 -17.58 5.21 7.52
C VAL A 359 -16.37 5.75 8.28
N CYS A 360 -15.19 5.16 8.12
CA CYS A 360 -13.97 5.68 8.74
C CYS A 360 -13.64 7.10 8.24
N ASN A 361 -13.92 7.41 6.97
CA ASN A 361 -13.73 8.75 6.43
C ASN A 361 -14.73 9.77 7.00
N MET A 362 -16.02 9.42 7.07
CA MET A 362 -17.04 10.25 7.70
C MET A 362 -16.73 10.50 9.19
N ALA A 363 -16.22 9.51 9.91
CA ALA A 363 -15.77 9.66 11.29
C ALA A 363 -14.60 10.65 11.44
N LYS A 364 -13.65 10.63 10.49
CA LYS A 364 -12.57 11.63 10.43
C LYS A 364 -13.11 13.02 10.17
N LEU A 365 -14.06 13.18 9.25
CA LEU A 365 -14.73 14.46 9.01
C LEU A 365 -15.47 14.94 10.26
N ALA A 366 -16.22 14.08 10.95
CA ALA A 366 -16.90 14.42 12.20
C ALA A 366 -15.96 14.92 13.31
N THR A 367 -14.71 14.44 13.29
CA THR A 367 -13.69 14.79 14.30
C THR A 367 -12.89 16.04 13.91
N ARG A 368 -12.53 16.18 12.63
CA ARG A 368 -11.59 17.21 12.14
C ARG A 368 -12.28 18.39 11.46
N TYR A 369 -13.45 18.16 10.85
CA TYR A 369 -14.21 19.13 10.07
C TYR A 369 -15.71 19.03 10.40
N PRO A 370 -16.12 19.28 11.66
CA PRO A 370 -17.49 19.04 12.11
C PRO A 370 -18.54 19.78 11.27
N ARG A 371 -18.26 21.03 10.88
CA ARG A 371 -19.15 21.80 9.98
C ARG A 371 -19.40 21.12 8.63
N VAL A 372 -18.37 20.49 8.06
CA VAL A 372 -18.50 19.75 6.80
C VAL A 372 -19.31 18.48 7.02
N TYR A 373 -19.03 17.76 8.11
CA TYR A 373 -19.78 16.56 8.48
C TYR A 373 -21.27 16.85 8.71
N ASP A 374 -21.59 17.87 9.50
CA ASP A 374 -22.96 18.28 9.80
C ASP A 374 -23.69 18.66 8.50
N ARG A 375 -23.07 19.49 7.66
CA ARG A 375 -23.64 19.90 6.37
C ARG A 375 -23.90 18.73 5.43
N LEU A 376 -23.04 17.72 5.42
CA LEU A 376 -23.24 16.50 4.63
C LEU A 376 -24.46 15.68 5.10
N LEU A 377 -24.84 15.78 6.37
CA LEU A 377 -25.95 15.02 6.96
C LEU A 377 -27.24 15.84 7.11
N GLU A 378 -27.26 17.11 6.70
CA GLU A 378 -28.50 17.89 6.60
C GLU A 378 -29.49 17.29 5.59
N ASP A 379 -28.98 16.61 4.56
CA ASP A 379 -29.81 15.83 3.64
C ASP A 379 -30.26 14.52 4.33
N ALA A 380 -31.56 14.43 4.63
CA ALA A 380 -32.17 13.27 5.27
C ALA A 380 -31.97 11.95 4.51
N SER A 381 -31.95 11.99 3.17
CA SER A 381 -31.70 10.80 2.34
C SER A 381 -30.27 10.30 2.55
N ARG A 382 -29.32 11.22 2.64
CA ARG A 382 -27.91 10.92 2.86
C ARG A 382 -27.62 10.48 4.29
N ALA A 383 -28.30 11.08 5.27
CA ALA A 383 -28.23 10.65 6.67
C ALA A 383 -28.71 9.20 6.82
N ALA A 384 -29.87 8.87 6.23
CA ALA A 384 -30.39 7.50 6.24
C ALA A 384 -29.44 6.51 5.54
N ASP A 385 -28.88 6.87 4.36
CA ASP A 385 -27.89 6.03 3.65
C ASP A 385 -26.62 5.80 4.50
N PHE A 386 -26.17 6.83 5.21
CA PHE A 386 -25.02 6.75 6.11
C PHE A 386 -25.27 5.79 7.29
N GLU A 387 -26.43 5.86 7.94
CA GLU A 387 -26.78 4.97 9.06
C GLU A 387 -26.79 3.49 8.64
N VAL A 388 -27.37 3.19 7.48
CA VAL A 388 -27.35 1.83 6.89
C VAL A 388 -25.92 1.34 6.70
N HIS A 389 -25.02 2.21 6.23
CA HIS A 389 -23.63 1.86 6.01
C HIS A 389 -22.80 1.74 7.28
N VAL A 390 -23.12 2.50 8.34
CA VAL A 390 -22.52 2.33 9.68
C VAL A 390 -22.83 0.94 10.23
N GLN A 391 -24.09 0.50 10.15
CA GLN A 391 -24.52 -0.83 10.55
C GLN A 391 -23.83 -1.93 9.71
N ARG A 392 -23.83 -1.79 8.38
CA ARG A 392 -23.16 -2.74 7.47
C ARG A 392 -21.65 -2.81 7.72
N ALA A 393 -21.02 -1.68 8.04
CA ALA A 393 -19.61 -1.62 8.41
C ALA A 393 -19.33 -2.20 9.80
N GLY A 394 -20.34 -2.64 10.56
CA GLY A 394 -20.21 -3.24 11.88
C GLY A 394 -19.90 -2.23 12.99
N PHE A 395 -20.27 -0.97 12.79
CA PHE A 395 -20.14 0.09 13.78
C PHE A 395 -21.52 0.49 14.32
N GLN A 396 -21.53 1.21 15.44
CA GLN A 396 -22.72 1.85 15.98
C GLN A 396 -22.64 3.35 15.73
N MET A 397 -23.79 3.98 15.45
CA MET A 397 -23.85 5.44 15.22
C MET A 397 -23.33 6.23 16.42
N ALA A 398 -23.68 5.81 17.64
CA ALA A 398 -23.22 6.45 18.88
C ALA A 398 -21.70 6.48 19.04
N THR A 399 -20.98 5.52 18.44
CA THR A 399 -19.52 5.37 18.55
C THR A 399 -18.82 5.62 17.21
N VAL A 400 -19.49 6.25 16.24
CA VAL A 400 -18.94 6.38 14.87
C VAL A 400 -17.63 7.17 14.85
N LYS A 401 -17.45 8.14 15.76
CA LYS A 401 -16.20 8.91 15.89
C LYS A 401 -15.00 8.04 16.24
N ASP A 402 -15.19 6.92 16.93
CA ASP A 402 -14.11 5.99 17.27
C ASP A 402 -13.52 5.32 16.02
N ALA A 403 -14.32 5.22 14.94
CA ALA A 403 -13.86 4.72 13.65
C ALA A 403 -12.82 5.64 12.98
N ALA A 404 -12.65 6.90 13.43
CA ALA A 404 -11.68 7.83 12.84
C ALA A 404 -10.22 7.38 13.00
N THR A 405 -9.94 6.59 14.04
CA THR A 405 -8.60 6.04 14.32
C THR A 405 -8.38 4.66 13.70
N GLN A 406 -9.45 4.02 13.21
CA GLN A 406 -9.41 2.69 12.65
C GLN A 406 -8.79 2.68 11.25
N ARG A 407 -8.16 1.57 10.89
CA ARG A 407 -7.63 1.34 9.55
C ARG A 407 -8.57 0.38 8.81
N PRO A 408 -9.29 0.82 7.76
CA PRO A 408 -10.24 -0.03 7.03
C PRO A 408 -9.62 -1.36 6.58
N ALA A 409 -8.37 -1.30 6.10
CA ALA A 409 -7.67 -2.48 5.64
C ALA A 409 -7.52 -3.55 6.74
N GLU A 410 -7.36 -3.17 8.01
CA GLU A 410 -7.17 -4.12 9.12
C GLU A 410 -8.46 -4.79 9.54
N ILE A 411 -9.55 -4.02 9.59
CA ILE A 411 -10.90 -4.53 9.83
C ILE A 411 -11.24 -5.59 8.76
N ILE A 412 -11.03 -5.25 7.49
CA ILE A 412 -11.30 -6.18 6.38
C ILE A 412 -10.40 -7.42 6.45
N ALA A 413 -9.13 -7.27 6.81
CA ALA A 413 -8.22 -8.41 6.93
C ALA A 413 -8.64 -9.40 8.03
N LEU A 414 -9.16 -8.91 9.15
CA LEU A 414 -9.68 -9.77 10.21
C LEU A 414 -10.92 -10.53 9.75
N ARG A 415 -11.85 -9.83 9.07
CA ARG A 415 -13.09 -10.44 8.54
C ARG A 415 -12.80 -11.48 7.46
N SER A 416 -12.02 -11.13 6.45
CA SER A 416 -11.69 -12.05 5.36
C SER A 416 -10.89 -13.25 5.85
N LYS A 417 -9.96 -13.05 6.80
CA LYS A 417 -9.27 -14.15 7.46
C LYS A 417 -10.24 -15.07 8.19
N ALA A 418 -11.19 -14.54 8.97
CA ALA A 418 -12.15 -15.37 9.70
C ALA A 418 -13.05 -16.18 8.74
N ALA A 419 -13.55 -15.54 7.68
CA ALA A 419 -14.34 -16.22 6.64
C ALA A 419 -13.52 -17.30 5.92
N LEU A 420 -12.24 -17.03 5.61
CA LEU A 420 -11.35 -18.01 5.00
C LEU A 420 -11.03 -19.16 5.96
N ASP A 421 -10.74 -18.90 7.24
CA ASP A 421 -10.50 -19.94 8.24
C ASP A 421 -11.73 -20.87 8.38
N ASP A 422 -12.96 -20.33 8.37
CA ASP A 422 -14.21 -21.12 8.38
C ASP A 422 -14.41 -21.96 7.11
N LEU A 423 -14.17 -21.36 5.93
CA LEU A 423 -14.26 -22.08 4.66
C LEU A 423 -13.23 -23.22 4.60
N MET A 424 -11.99 -22.94 5.03
CA MET A 424 -10.90 -23.90 5.03
C MET A 424 -11.15 -25.09 5.96
N ALA A 425 -11.85 -24.89 7.09
CA ALA A 425 -12.22 -25.98 7.99
C ALA A 425 -13.14 -27.03 7.32
N LYS A 426 -13.87 -26.63 6.27
CA LYS A 426 -14.79 -27.48 5.49
C LYS A 426 -14.12 -28.10 4.26
N CYS A 427 -12.91 -27.68 3.89
CA CYS A 427 -12.19 -28.17 2.72
C CYS A 427 -11.51 -29.52 2.95
N ALA A 428 -11.16 -30.21 1.86
CA ALA A 428 -10.36 -31.43 1.88
C ALA A 428 -8.97 -31.22 2.54
N LEU A 429 -8.42 -32.29 3.11
CA LEU A 429 -7.22 -32.27 3.95
C LEU A 429 -5.98 -31.70 3.23
N ASP A 430 -5.80 -32.04 1.96
CA ASP A 430 -4.69 -31.60 1.12
C ASP A 430 -4.75 -30.09 0.78
N LEU A 431 -5.97 -29.55 0.64
CA LEU A 431 -6.20 -28.11 0.50
C LEU A 431 -5.93 -27.38 1.83
N GLN A 432 -6.36 -27.94 2.97
CA GLN A 432 -6.02 -27.40 4.30
C GLN A 432 -4.51 -27.31 4.52
N GLN A 433 -3.77 -28.36 4.16
CA GLN A 433 -2.32 -28.37 4.24
C GLN A 433 -1.67 -27.31 3.34
N ALA A 434 -2.21 -27.08 2.13
CA ALA A 434 -1.76 -25.99 1.24
C ALA A 434 -1.96 -24.61 1.82
N TYR A 435 -3.14 -24.38 2.39
CA TYR A 435 -3.47 -23.13 3.01
C TYR A 435 -2.52 -22.83 4.18
N LEU A 436 -2.29 -23.79 5.08
CA LEU A 436 -1.35 -23.58 6.19
C LEU A 436 0.10 -23.39 5.73
N ALA A 437 0.52 -24.12 4.70
CA ALA A 437 1.83 -23.91 4.06
C ALA A 437 1.98 -22.48 3.55
N SER A 438 0.93 -21.91 2.96
CA SER A 438 0.93 -20.53 2.46
C SER A 438 0.90 -19.46 3.56
N ARG A 439 0.51 -19.82 4.79
CA ARG A 439 0.50 -18.93 5.96
C ARG A 439 1.83 -18.85 6.69
N GLU A 440 2.80 -19.66 6.30
CA GLU A 440 4.12 -19.60 6.90
C GLU A 440 4.79 -18.26 6.55
N TRP A 441 5.54 -17.72 7.52
CA TRP A 441 6.02 -16.33 7.57
C TRP A 441 6.78 -15.84 6.32
N GLY A 442 7.23 -16.72 5.43
CA GLY A 442 7.99 -16.38 4.21
C GLY A 442 7.18 -16.19 2.95
N VAL A 443 6.03 -16.86 2.85
CA VAL A 443 5.27 -16.96 1.60
C VAL A 443 4.67 -15.61 1.20
N SER A 444 4.25 -14.82 2.19
CA SER A 444 3.74 -13.46 1.99
C SER A 444 4.77 -12.48 1.43
N THR A 445 6.08 -12.70 1.66
CA THR A 445 7.13 -11.75 1.27
C THR A 445 7.43 -11.77 -0.23
N VAL A 446 7.12 -12.87 -0.93
CA VAL A 446 7.18 -12.94 -2.41
C VAL A 446 5.98 -12.22 -3.04
N LEU A 447 4.85 -12.20 -2.33
CA LEU A 447 3.57 -11.69 -2.81
C LEU A 447 3.27 -10.24 -2.40
N VAL A 448 3.85 -9.75 -1.29
CA VAL A 448 3.52 -8.43 -0.71
C VAL A 448 4.75 -7.75 -0.11
N CYS A 449 5.08 -6.57 -0.64
CA CYS A 449 5.87 -5.57 0.08
C CYS A 449 4.96 -4.89 1.12
N GLU A 450 4.94 -5.37 2.36
CA GLU A 450 4.00 -4.86 3.39
C GLU A 450 4.28 -3.46 3.90
N HIS A 451 5.40 -2.82 3.55
CA HIS A 451 5.68 -1.45 3.98
C HIS A 451 6.21 -0.60 2.83
N VAL A 452 5.32 0.30 2.37
CA VAL A 452 5.53 1.76 2.22
C VAL A 452 6.85 2.20 1.55
N HIS A 453 6.71 2.85 0.39
CA HIS A 453 7.70 3.64 -0.39
C HIS A 453 8.47 2.98 -1.56
N THR A 454 8.29 1.69 -1.86
CA THR A 454 8.98 1.04 -3.01
C THR A 454 8.18 1.02 -4.33
N LEU A 455 7.04 1.71 -4.42
CA LEU A 455 6.11 1.58 -5.57
C LEU A 455 6.35 2.46 -6.78
N LEU A 456 7.09 3.55 -6.62
CA LEU A 456 7.75 4.16 -7.79
C LEU A 456 8.89 3.27 -8.31
N THR A 457 9.19 2.16 -7.64
CA THR A 457 10.07 1.12 -8.14
C THR A 457 9.30 -0.19 -8.35
N MET A 458 8.47 -0.23 -9.41
CA MET A 458 8.43 -1.36 -10.35
C MET A 458 9.81 -1.59 -11.01
N ARG A 459 10.86 -1.61 -10.20
CA ARG A 459 12.17 -2.11 -10.51
C ARG A 459 12.51 -3.02 -9.35
N GLY A 460 12.32 -4.31 -9.55
CA GLY A 460 13.27 -5.26 -8.98
C GLY A 460 14.65 -4.87 -9.47
N ARG A 461 15.35 -3.96 -8.78
CA ARG A 461 16.79 -3.76 -9.00
C ARG A 461 17.52 -5.08 -8.73
N ASP A 462 16.97 -5.89 -7.83
CA ASP A 462 17.40 -7.23 -7.58
C ASP A 462 16.81 -8.21 -8.60
N LYS A 463 17.58 -8.50 -9.66
CA LYS A 463 17.25 -9.51 -10.69
C LYS A 463 16.95 -10.88 -10.07
N LEU A 464 17.45 -11.16 -8.87
CA LEU A 464 17.33 -12.47 -8.23
C LEU A 464 15.95 -12.73 -7.61
N ARG A 465 15.13 -11.69 -7.44
CA ARG A 465 13.74 -11.80 -6.99
C ARG A 465 12.71 -11.79 -8.12
N ARG A 466 13.14 -11.57 -9.36
CA ARG A 466 12.26 -11.63 -10.54
C ARG A 466 12.08 -13.09 -10.92
N LEU A 467 10.83 -13.51 -11.03
CA LEU A 467 10.47 -14.85 -11.47
C LEU A 467 10.03 -14.79 -12.93
N SER A 468 10.40 -15.79 -13.73
CA SER A 468 9.75 -15.98 -15.03
C SER A 468 8.27 -16.27 -14.83
N ASP A 469 7.43 -16.00 -15.82
CA ASP A 469 5.99 -16.25 -15.74
C ASP A 469 5.68 -17.71 -15.37
N THR A 470 6.46 -18.66 -15.90
CA THR A 470 6.32 -20.07 -15.53
C THR A 470 6.63 -20.32 -14.06
N THR A 471 7.75 -19.79 -13.58
CA THR A 471 8.16 -19.96 -12.19
C THR A 471 7.14 -19.33 -11.24
N PHE A 472 6.64 -18.15 -11.61
CA PHE A 472 5.65 -17.43 -10.82
C PHE A 472 4.31 -18.15 -10.80
N ALA A 473 3.82 -18.64 -11.94
CA ALA A 473 2.58 -19.41 -11.99
C ALA A 473 2.68 -20.71 -11.18
N ILE A 474 3.78 -21.46 -11.30
CA ILE A 474 4.04 -22.66 -10.48
C ILE A 474 3.99 -22.30 -9.00
N ALA A 475 4.59 -21.17 -8.59
CA ALA A 475 4.53 -20.71 -7.21
C ALA A 475 3.07 -20.43 -6.78
N VAL A 476 2.31 -19.66 -7.58
CA VAL A 476 0.91 -19.30 -7.31
C VAL A 476 0.02 -20.54 -7.15
N VAL A 477 0.05 -21.47 -8.09
CA VAL A 477 -0.79 -22.69 -8.03
C VAL A 477 -0.34 -23.65 -6.92
N SER A 478 0.97 -23.73 -6.65
CA SER A 478 1.49 -24.53 -5.52
C SER A 478 1.00 -23.99 -4.18
N MET A 479 1.02 -22.67 -4.01
CA MET A 479 0.47 -21.99 -2.83
C MET A 479 -1.04 -22.14 -2.74
N MET A 480 -1.75 -22.17 -3.87
CA MET A 480 -3.20 -22.24 -3.92
C MET A 480 -3.77 -23.58 -3.41
N GLY A 481 -3.08 -24.70 -3.65
CA GLY A 481 -3.67 -26.01 -3.32
C GLY A 481 -3.77 -26.93 -4.51
N PHE A 482 -4.14 -26.34 -5.64
CA PHE A 482 -4.65 -27.00 -6.83
C PHE A 482 -4.17 -26.26 -8.08
N GLY A 483 -4.37 -26.83 -9.26
CA GLY A 483 -4.00 -26.21 -10.54
C GLY A 483 -2.59 -26.55 -11.01
N LEU A 484 -1.72 -27.12 -10.16
CA LEU A 484 -0.37 -27.49 -10.59
C LEU A 484 -0.39 -28.55 -11.68
N HIS A 485 -1.18 -29.61 -11.49
CA HIS A 485 -1.33 -30.73 -12.43
C HIS A 485 -1.83 -30.28 -13.80
N GLU A 486 -2.84 -29.41 -13.81
CA GLU A 486 -3.42 -28.82 -15.03
C GLU A 486 -2.43 -27.89 -15.73
N LEU A 487 -1.64 -27.13 -14.96
CA LEU A 487 -0.63 -26.20 -15.48
C LEU A 487 0.48 -26.92 -16.25
N ILE A 488 0.91 -28.10 -15.77
CA ILE A 488 2.00 -28.90 -16.38
C ILE A 488 1.52 -30.11 -17.17
N ASN A 489 0.21 -30.29 -17.30
CA ASN A 489 -0.44 -31.36 -18.07
C ASN A 489 -0.05 -32.79 -17.62
N VAL A 490 -0.12 -33.05 -16.30
CA VAL A 490 0.11 -34.39 -15.71
C VAL A 490 -1.04 -34.77 -14.79
N LYS A 491 -1.33 -36.07 -14.62
CA LYS A 491 -2.38 -36.51 -13.70
C LYS A 491 -1.81 -36.89 -12.33
N PRO A 492 -2.51 -36.60 -11.22
CA PRO A 492 -2.06 -37.01 -9.88
C PRO A 492 -1.86 -38.52 -9.71
N THR A 493 -2.53 -39.34 -10.53
CA THR A 493 -2.45 -40.80 -10.53
C THR A 493 -1.24 -41.36 -11.26
N ASP A 494 -0.57 -40.56 -12.08
CA ASP A 494 0.55 -41.00 -12.90
C ASP A 494 1.73 -41.41 -12.02
N LYS A 495 2.50 -42.40 -12.46
CA LYS A 495 3.67 -42.89 -11.71
C LYS A 495 4.88 -42.03 -12.02
N CYS A 496 5.69 -41.72 -11.01
CA CYS A 496 6.86 -40.86 -11.18
C CYS A 496 7.97 -41.55 -12.00
N PRO A 497 8.38 -41.01 -13.17
CA PRO A 497 9.43 -41.61 -13.99
C PRO A 497 10.81 -41.65 -13.31
N LEU A 498 11.07 -40.74 -12.36
CA LEU A 498 12.35 -40.66 -11.64
C LEU A 498 12.48 -41.63 -10.46
N CYS A 499 11.36 -42.18 -9.99
CA CYS A 499 11.31 -43.07 -8.83
C CYS A 499 10.97 -44.51 -9.20
N SER A 500 11.32 -44.95 -10.42
CA SER A 500 11.06 -46.31 -10.93
C SER A 500 11.65 -47.42 -10.04
N SER A 501 12.72 -47.12 -9.29
CA SER A 501 13.38 -48.06 -8.37
C SER A 501 12.70 -48.19 -7.00
N LYS A 502 11.67 -47.40 -6.69
CA LYS A 502 10.94 -47.48 -5.41
C LYS A 502 9.72 -48.39 -5.56
N THR A 503 9.50 -49.26 -4.57
CA THR A 503 8.34 -50.17 -4.53
C THR A 503 7.51 -49.91 -3.26
N PRO A 504 6.25 -49.47 -3.36
CA PRO A 504 5.54 -49.10 -4.58
C PRO A 504 6.06 -47.78 -5.19
N GLN A 505 5.95 -47.65 -6.51
CA GLN A 505 6.38 -46.46 -7.23
C GLN A 505 5.50 -45.26 -6.82
N PRO A 506 6.08 -44.12 -6.39
CA PRO A 506 5.32 -42.95 -6.00
C PRO A 506 4.47 -42.39 -7.15
N ARG A 507 3.28 -41.91 -6.81
CA ARG A 507 2.42 -41.14 -7.73
C ARG A 507 2.87 -39.69 -7.83
N LEU A 508 2.59 -39.03 -8.95
CA LEU A 508 2.84 -37.61 -9.22
C LEU A 508 1.87 -36.69 -8.48
N THR A 509 1.71 -36.89 -7.17
CA THR A 509 1.01 -35.93 -6.31
C THR A 509 1.75 -34.59 -6.32
N ARG A 510 1.04 -33.50 -5.99
CA ARG A 510 1.66 -32.17 -5.90
C ARG A 510 2.90 -32.18 -5.00
N GLU A 511 2.79 -32.84 -3.85
CA GLU A 511 3.88 -32.92 -2.90
C GLU A 511 5.09 -33.67 -3.47
N HIS A 512 4.84 -34.76 -4.20
CA HIS A 512 5.89 -35.48 -4.87
C HIS A 512 6.60 -34.64 -5.94
N LEU A 513 5.85 -33.87 -6.73
CA LEU A 513 6.42 -32.95 -7.74
C LEU A 513 7.37 -31.91 -7.12
N LEU A 514 7.12 -31.51 -5.86
CA LEU A 514 7.94 -30.52 -5.14
C LEU A 514 9.09 -31.14 -4.32
N THR A 515 9.16 -32.47 -4.18
CA THR A 515 10.16 -33.15 -3.33
C THR A 515 10.90 -34.30 -4.00
N CYS A 516 10.55 -34.67 -5.23
CA CYS A 516 11.20 -35.75 -5.95
C CYS A 516 12.69 -35.46 -6.15
N ARG A 517 13.55 -36.48 -6.06
CA ARG A 517 14.98 -36.33 -6.40
C ARG A 517 15.15 -36.33 -7.93
N PRO A 518 16.17 -35.65 -8.49
CA PRO A 518 17.27 -34.96 -7.81
C PRO A 518 17.14 -33.42 -7.79
N ILE A 519 16.13 -32.86 -7.12
CA ILE A 519 16.06 -31.40 -6.91
C ILE A 519 17.32 -30.91 -6.18
N LYS A 520 18.11 -30.02 -6.80
CA LYS A 520 19.36 -29.45 -6.24
C LYS A 520 19.15 -28.23 -5.32
N ARG A 521 17.95 -28.08 -4.75
CA ARG A 521 17.52 -26.90 -3.97
C ARG A 521 18.39 -26.64 -2.73
N HIS A 522 18.78 -27.69 -2.01
CA HIS A 522 19.60 -27.59 -0.79
C HIS A 522 20.90 -26.82 -1.05
N ASN A 523 21.67 -27.24 -2.05
CA ASN A 523 22.96 -26.64 -2.36
C ASN A 523 22.82 -25.17 -2.78
N ALA A 524 21.81 -24.86 -3.61
CA ALA A 524 21.56 -23.48 -4.02
C ALA A 524 21.25 -22.57 -2.83
N LEU A 525 20.39 -23.02 -1.90
CA LEU A 525 20.06 -22.26 -0.69
C LEU A 525 21.25 -22.11 0.26
N ARG A 526 22.03 -23.17 0.45
CA ARG A 526 23.28 -23.12 1.23
C ARG A 526 24.24 -22.10 0.67
N ASP A 527 24.50 -22.14 -0.64
CA ASP A 527 25.47 -21.25 -1.27
C ASP A 527 25.01 -19.79 -1.15
N GLU A 528 23.70 -19.55 -1.26
CA GLU A 528 23.09 -18.23 -1.07
C GLU A 528 23.15 -17.74 0.40
N MET A 529 22.95 -18.63 1.38
CA MET A 529 23.18 -18.32 2.79
C MET A 529 24.67 -18.00 3.06
N GLY A 530 25.59 -18.72 2.43
CA GLY A 530 27.02 -18.39 2.50
C GLY A 530 27.35 -17.00 1.94
N ARG A 531 26.66 -16.57 0.88
CA ARG A 531 26.79 -15.20 0.34
C ARG A 531 26.25 -14.15 1.32
N LEU A 532 25.06 -14.38 1.88
CA LEU A 532 24.47 -13.51 2.90
C LEU A 532 25.41 -13.36 4.12
N LEU A 533 25.94 -14.45 4.64
CA LEU A 533 26.85 -14.42 5.79
C LEU A 533 28.11 -13.61 5.48
N ARG A 534 28.76 -13.87 4.33
CA ARG A 534 29.93 -13.09 3.90
C ARG A 534 29.61 -11.61 3.75
N TYR A 535 28.46 -11.28 3.17
CA TYR A 535 28.01 -9.89 3.01
C TYR A 535 27.80 -9.21 4.36
N ALA A 536 27.01 -9.81 5.27
CA ALA A 536 26.62 -9.19 6.53
C ALA A 536 27.74 -9.15 7.58
N THR A 537 28.66 -10.11 7.55
CA THR A 537 29.68 -10.29 8.60
C THR A 537 31.09 -9.94 8.16
N LEU A 538 31.33 -9.80 6.85
CA LEU A 538 32.67 -9.66 6.25
C LEU A 538 33.67 -10.75 6.70
N SER A 539 33.15 -11.88 7.17
CA SER A 539 33.94 -12.97 7.74
C SER A 539 34.10 -14.11 6.73
N HIS A 540 35.17 -14.88 6.89
CA HIS A 540 35.32 -16.14 6.16
C HIS A 540 34.23 -17.15 6.57
N VAL A 541 33.64 -17.82 5.59
CA VAL A 541 32.60 -18.84 5.78
C VAL A 541 33.09 -20.15 5.19
N TRP A 542 33.26 -21.16 6.04
CA TRP A 542 33.57 -22.53 5.65
C TRP A 542 32.29 -23.27 5.24
N VAL A 543 32.37 -24.08 4.19
CA VAL A 543 31.26 -24.89 3.67
C VAL A 543 31.52 -26.36 4.03
N GLU A 544 30.47 -27.07 4.46
CA GLU A 544 30.52 -28.51 4.76
C GLU A 544 31.58 -28.91 5.80
N LYS A 545 31.66 -28.18 6.92
CA LYS A 545 32.63 -28.50 7.99
C LYS A 545 32.20 -29.74 8.77
N SER A 546 33.10 -30.72 8.86
CA SER A 546 32.89 -31.95 9.64
C SER A 546 33.33 -31.78 11.11
N GLY A 547 32.66 -32.50 12.00
CA GLY A 547 32.98 -32.58 13.43
C GLY A 547 32.24 -33.75 14.09
N TYR A 548 32.28 -33.81 15.42
CA TYR A 548 31.57 -34.82 16.21
C TYR A 548 30.51 -34.16 17.09
N ASN A 549 29.37 -34.82 17.27
CA ASN A 549 28.33 -34.41 18.21
C ASN A 549 28.59 -35.02 19.61
N ALA A 550 27.71 -34.73 20.58
CA ALA A 550 27.81 -35.21 21.96
C ALA A 550 27.93 -36.74 22.07
N ASN A 551 27.38 -37.48 21.10
CA ASN A 551 27.36 -38.94 21.08
C ASN A 551 28.56 -39.53 20.33
N GLY A 552 29.55 -38.71 19.96
CA GLY A 552 30.72 -39.14 19.19
C GLY A 552 30.41 -39.48 17.73
N GLN A 553 29.21 -39.14 17.23
CA GLN A 553 28.84 -39.38 15.84
C GLN A 553 29.41 -38.28 14.93
N SER A 554 30.01 -38.69 13.82
CA SER A 554 30.46 -37.77 12.78
C SER A 554 29.25 -37.05 12.17
N CYS A 555 29.35 -35.73 12.12
CA CYS A 555 28.32 -34.84 11.60
C CYS A 555 28.97 -33.73 10.77
N ARG A 556 28.21 -33.21 9.81
CA ARG A 556 28.72 -32.24 8.83
C ARG A 556 27.75 -31.10 8.67
N ILE A 557 28.14 -29.93 9.14
CA ILE A 557 27.30 -28.72 9.08
C ILE A 557 27.51 -27.99 7.75
N ASP A 558 26.43 -27.46 7.18
CA ASP A 558 26.46 -26.84 5.86
C ASP A 558 27.36 -25.62 5.79
N LEU A 559 27.28 -24.74 6.79
CA LEU A 559 28.05 -23.49 6.86
C LEU A 559 28.60 -23.29 8.27
N HIS A 560 29.82 -22.81 8.37
CA HIS A 560 30.47 -22.50 9.63
C HIS A 560 31.25 -21.18 9.50
N CYS A 561 31.20 -20.32 10.52
CA CYS A 561 32.01 -19.10 10.60
C CYS A 561 32.27 -18.71 12.07
N ARG A 562 33.03 -17.64 12.30
CA ARG A 562 33.11 -16.99 13.62
C ARG A 562 31.74 -16.39 13.95
N ASN A 563 31.28 -16.59 15.18
CA ASN A 563 29.99 -16.04 15.60
C ASN A 563 30.11 -14.52 15.77
N PRO A 564 29.39 -13.70 14.98
CA PRO A 564 29.42 -12.25 15.12
C PRO A 564 28.43 -11.75 16.18
N PHE A 565 27.66 -12.63 16.81
CA PHE A 565 26.57 -12.28 17.70
C PHE A 565 27.02 -12.30 19.18
N PRO A 566 26.70 -11.26 19.96
CA PRO A 566 27.01 -11.22 21.40
C PRO A 566 26.06 -12.09 22.26
N GLY A 567 25.33 -13.04 21.67
CA GLY A 567 24.25 -13.81 22.31
C GLY A 567 22.85 -13.16 22.13
N GLY A 568 21.79 -13.84 22.57
CA GLY A 568 20.42 -13.33 22.56
C GLY A 568 19.37 -14.31 22.00
N ALA A 569 18.47 -13.84 21.13
CA ALA A 569 17.32 -14.60 20.63
C ALA A 569 17.66 -15.94 19.95
N LEU A 570 18.87 -16.08 19.40
CA LEU A 570 19.33 -17.34 18.78
C LEU A 570 19.98 -18.30 19.78
N GLY A 571 20.37 -17.83 20.97
CA GLY A 571 21.08 -18.62 21.96
C GLY A 571 22.31 -17.92 22.56
N PRO A 572 23.18 -18.69 23.25
CA PRO A 572 24.33 -18.15 23.96
C PRO A 572 25.40 -17.57 23.03
N ALA A 573 26.22 -16.68 23.58
CA ALA A 573 27.37 -16.08 22.90
C ALA A 573 28.53 -17.10 22.79
N LEU A 574 28.40 -18.05 21.86
CA LEU A 574 29.44 -19.04 21.59
C LEU A 574 30.46 -18.52 20.57
N PRO A 575 31.72 -18.97 20.59
CA PRO A 575 32.77 -18.49 19.68
C PRO A 575 32.48 -18.67 18.19
N ASP A 576 31.83 -19.77 17.82
CA ASP A 576 31.59 -20.13 16.43
C ASP A 576 30.09 -20.21 16.12
N LEU A 577 29.73 -19.95 14.87
CA LEU A 577 28.36 -20.06 14.34
C LEU A 577 28.33 -21.16 13.29
N GLY A 578 27.40 -22.09 13.45
CA GLY A 578 27.10 -23.14 12.50
C GLY A 578 25.67 -22.97 11.98
N ILE A 579 25.49 -23.02 10.66
CA ILE A 579 24.18 -22.96 10.02
C ILE A 579 23.97 -24.23 9.21
N ASP A 580 22.83 -24.89 9.44
CA ASP A 580 22.37 -26.04 8.66
C ASP A 580 21.11 -25.62 7.92
N VAL A 581 21.17 -25.60 6.59
CA VAL A 581 20.03 -25.25 5.74
C VAL A 581 19.19 -26.51 5.59
N THR A 582 17.91 -26.42 5.90
CA THR A 582 17.02 -27.59 5.77
C THR A 582 15.76 -27.18 5.04
N VAL A 583 15.40 -27.93 4.00
CA VAL A 583 14.12 -27.75 3.31
C VAL A 583 13.20 -28.91 3.64
N ARG A 584 12.03 -28.61 4.19
CA ARG A 584 10.98 -29.59 4.44
C ARG A 584 9.82 -29.41 3.47
N THR A 585 9.09 -30.51 3.30
CA THR A 585 7.74 -30.41 2.78
C THR A 585 6.90 -29.47 3.64
N ALA A 586 6.11 -28.62 3.00
CA ALA A 586 5.09 -27.84 3.67
C ALA A 586 3.86 -28.69 4.06
N GLN A 587 3.75 -29.91 3.52
CA GLN A 587 2.58 -30.80 3.59
C GLN A 587 3.04 -32.23 3.91
N PRO A 588 3.39 -32.51 5.18
CA PRO A 588 3.79 -33.86 5.54
C PRO A 588 2.65 -34.85 5.26
N PRO A 589 2.94 -36.06 4.76
CA PRO A 589 1.93 -37.06 4.36
C PRO A 589 1.09 -37.63 5.52
N THR A 590 1.18 -37.07 6.73
CA THR A 590 0.46 -37.55 7.91
C THR A 590 -1.04 -37.27 7.83
N THR A 591 -1.83 -38.32 8.05
CA THR A 591 -3.31 -38.35 8.00
C THR A 591 -4.02 -37.72 9.20
N SER A 592 -3.32 -37.30 10.26
CA SER A 592 -3.98 -36.77 11.47
C SER A 592 -4.17 -35.25 11.40
N GLN A 593 -5.42 -34.79 11.55
CA GLN A 593 -5.79 -33.38 11.71
C GLN A 593 -5.08 -32.70 12.91
N ALA A 594 -4.74 -33.45 13.96
CA ALA A 594 -4.04 -32.95 15.15
C ALA A 594 -2.64 -32.35 14.88
N CYS A 595 -2.04 -32.65 13.72
CA CYS A 595 -0.71 -32.14 13.33
C CYS A 595 -0.74 -30.86 12.47
N ILE A 596 -1.92 -30.33 12.17
CA ILE A 596 -2.17 -29.26 11.17
C ILE A 596 -2.10 -27.89 11.86
N LYS A 597 -0.87 -27.48 12.19
CA LYS A 597 -0.58 -26.14 12.76
C LYS A 597 0.45 -25.42 11.89
N VAL A 598 0.23 -24.12 11.65
CA VAL A 598 1.20 -23.27 10.91
C VAL A 598 2.59 -23.42 11.53
N GLY A 599 3.58 -23.70 10.69
CA GLY A 599 4.98 -23.87 11.08
C GLY A 599 5.30 -25.14 11.88
N ALA A 600 4.39 -26.11 12.02
CA ALA A 600 4.67 -27.36 12.75
C ALA A 600 5.80 -28.17 12.11
N ALA A 601 5.81 -28.28 10.78
CA ALA A 601 6.86 -28.95 10.03
C ALA A 601 8.23 -28.28 10.25
N LEU A 602 8.26 -26.95 10.26
CA LEU A 602 9.45 -26.15 10.51
C LEU A 602 9.96 -26.32 11.95
N ARG A 603 9.08 -26.22 12.96
CA ARG A 603 9.45 -26.44 14.37
C ARG A 603 10.01 -27.84 14.61
N ARG A 604 9.43 -28.86 13.98
CA ARG A 604 9.94 -30.24 14.05
C ARG A 604 11.33 -30.34 13.42
N ALA A 605 11.52 -29.76 12.23
CA ALA A 605 12.81 -29.77 11.54
C ALA A 605 13.90 -29.06 12.35
N GLU A 606 13.58 -27.90 12.93
CA GLU A 606 14.52 -27.19 13.79
C GLU A 606 14.88 -28.01 15.03
N LYS A 607 13.89 -28.66 15.68
CA LYS A 607 14.12 -29.51 16.84
C LYS A 607 15.03 -30.69 16.49
N GLU A 608 14.70 -31.44 15.45
CA GLU A 608 15.50 -32.58 14.97
C GLU A 608 16.96 -32.16 14.69
N LYS A 609 17.17 -30.97 14.11
CA LYS A 609 18.51 -30.46 13.82
C LYS A 609 19.26 -30.00 15.07
N ARG A 610 18.58 -29.31 16.00
CA ARG A 610 19.18 -28.96 17.30
C ARG A 610 19.59 -30.20 18.07
N ASP A 611 18.73 -31.21 18.11
CA ASP A 611 19.00 -32.48 18.78
C ASP A 611 20.19 -33.20 18.11
N TYR A 612 20.22 -33.27 16.78
CA TYR A 612 21.30 -33.92 16.02
C TYR A 612 22.69 -33.28 16.27
N TYR A 613 22.76 -31.96 16.34
CA TYR A 613 23.99 -31.21 16.58
C TYR A 613 24.23 -30.86 18.05
N THR A 614 23.49 -31.47 18.98
CA THR A 614 23.71 -31.24 20.41
C THR A 614 25.14 -31.63 20.77
N GLY A 615 25.85 -30.73 21.47
CA GLY A 615 27.27 -30.89 21.82
C GLY A 615 28.24 -30.87 20.64
N PHE A 616 27.81 -30.45 19.45
CA PHE A 616 28.70 -30.27 18.30
C PHE A 616 29.92 -29.43 18.66
N ASN A 617 31.11 -29.91 18.27
CA ASN A 617 32.37 -29.22 18.51
C ASN A 617 32.55 -28.82 19.99
N HIS A 618 32.20 -29.74 20.90
CA HIS A 618 32.26 -29.57 22.35
C HIS A 618 31.48 -28.37 22.88
N GLY A 619 30.36 -28.01 22.24
CA GLY A 619 29.52 -26.90 22.66
C GLY A 619 30.10 -25.51 22.37
N LYS A 620 31.16 -25.42 21.54
CA LYS A 620 31.77 -24.13 21.14
C LYS A 620 31.07 -23.44 19.97
N THR A 621 30.12 -24.13 19.34
CA THR A 621 29.43 -23.63 18.14
C THR A 621 27.95 -23.45 18.41
N LEU A 622 27.45 -22.23 18.16
CA LEU A 622 26.03 -21.93 18.12
C LEU A 622 25.43 -22.52 16.84
N ILE A 623 24.49 -23.46 16.96
CA ILE A 623 23.86 -24.11 15.81
C ILE A 623 22.52 -23.45 15.52
N VAL A 624 22.37 -22.93 14.30
CA VAL A 624 21.13 -22.33 13.81
C VAL A 624 20.57 -23.18 12.66
N PRO A 625 19.50 -23.95 12.88
CA PRO A 625 18.79 -24.63 11.80
C PRO A 625 18.05 -23.61 10.93
N ALA A 626 18.59 -23.29 9.77
CA ALA A 626 17.94 -22.43 8.77
C ALA A 626 16.88 -23.23 8.00
N ALA A 627 15.76 -23.52 8.66
CA ALA A 627 14.68 -24.33 8.10
C ALA A 627 13.72 -23.51 7.22
N MET A 628 13.38 -24.08 6.05
CA MET A 628 12.44 -23.53 5.07
C MET A 628 11.48 -24.61 4.55
N THR A 629 10.36 -24.20 3.97
CA THR A 629 9.45 -25.13 3.27
C THR A 629 9.59 -25.10 1.75
N THR A 630 9.08 -26.16 1.09
CA THR A 630 8.98 -26.29 -0.38
C THR A 630 8.20 -25.16 -1.04
N THR A 631 7.38 -24.43 -0.28
CA THR A 631 6.57 -23.29 -0.71
C THR A 631 7.15 -21.94 -0.29
N GLY A 632 8.35 -21.89 0.30
CA GLY A 632 9.04 -20.63 0.65
C GLY A 632 8.73 -20.07 2.04
N GLY A 633 8.12 -20.85 2.94
CA GLY A 633 7.98 -20.48 4.35
C GLY A 633 9.31 -20.55 5.11
N PHE A 634 9.48 -19.74 6.16
CA PHE A 634 10.67 -19.71 7.02
C PHE A 634 10.32 -20.07 8.46
N ALA A 635 11.23 -20.79 9.12
CA ALA A 635 11.17 -21.00 10.55
C ALA A 635 11.57 -19.74 11.34
N SER A 636 11.16 -19.65 12.60
CA SER A 636 11.44 -18.47 13.44
C SER A 636 12.93 -18.25 13.62
N SER A 637 13.72 -19.32 13.82
CA SER A 637 15.18 -19.18 14.00
C SER A 637 15.88 -18.62 12.76
N PHE A 638 15.36 -18.90 11.55
CA PHE A 638 15.86 -18.28 10.32
C PHE A 638 15.55 -16.78 10.34
N VAL A 639 14.32 -16.38 10.66
CA VAL A 639 13.93 -14.96 10.72
C VAL A 639 14.74 -14.21 11.77
N ASP A 640 14.96 -14.81 12.94
CA ASP A 640 15.80 -14.26 14.00
C ASP A 640 17.25 -14.10 13.52
N LEU A 641 17.79 -15.08 12.80
CA LEU A 641 19.10 -15.01 12.16
C LEU A 641 19.21 -13.83 11.20
N LEU A 642 18.22 -13.61 10.33
CA LEU A 642 18.20 -12.46 9.44
C LEU A 642 18.17 -11.14 10.22
N GLY A 643 17.41 -11.08 11.31
CA GLY A 643 17.36 -9.90 12.18
C GLY A 643 18.70 -9.62 12.87
N GLN A 644 19.42 -10.64 13.31
CA GLN A 644 20.76 -10.47 13.88
C GLN A 644 21.78 -10.05 12.82
N LEU A 645 21.72 -10.68 11.64
CA LEU A 645 22.60 -10.34 10.51
C LEU A 645 22.36 -8.92 10.01
N ALA A 646 21.12 -8.41 10.04
CA ALA A 646 20.83 -7.01 9.71
C ALA A 646 21.58 -6.05 10.63
N ARG A 647 21.59 -6.31 11.94
CA ARG A 647 22.36 -5.51 12.92
C ARG A 647 23.87 -5.63 12.71
N CYS A 648 24.36 -6.82 12.37
CA CYS A 648 25.77 -7.02 12.04
C CYS A 648 26.20 -6.26 10.79
N ALA A 649 25.33 -6.22 9.77
CA ALA A 649 25.53 -5.51 8.52
C ALA A 649 25.52 -3.99 8.74
N GLU A 650 24.61 -3.50 9.58
CA GLU A 650 24.53 -2.10 10.00
C GLU A 650 25.79 -1.67 10.76
N ALA A 651 26.19 -2.43 11.78
CA ALA A 651 27.39 -2.12 12.58
C ALA A 651 28.69 -2.11 11.75
N ARG A 652 28.71 -2.80 10.60
CA ARG A 652 29.84 -2.85 9.67
C ARG A 652 29.74 -1.84 8.52
N GLY A 653 28.67 -1.05 8.46
CA GLY A 653 28.46 -0.04 7.42
C GLY A 653 28.12 -0.60 6.03
N VAL A 654 27.82 -1.90 5.89
CA VAL A 654 27.45 -2.52 4.61
C VAL A 654 25.94 -2.48 4.33
N TYR A 655 25.16 -2.06 5.32
CA TYR A 655 23.71 -1.83 5.26
C TYR A 655 23.37 -0.56 6.05
N GLN A 656 22.58 0.33 5.48
CA GLN A 656 22.13 1.57 6.13
C GLN A 656 20.60 1.61 6.23
N PRO A 657 20.01 1.32 7.41
CA PRO A 657 18.56 1.38 7.59
C PRO A 657 17.98 2.76 7.21
N GLY A 658 16.87 2.76 6.50
CA GLY A 658 16.19 3.99 6.05
C GLY A 658 16.70 4.54 4.72
N LEU A 659 17.92 4.19 4.30
CA LEU A 659 18.46 4.51 2.97
C LEU A 659 18.44 3.28 2.06
N ASP A 660 18.88 2.14 2.57
CA ASP A 660 18.80 0.85 1.90
C ASP A 660 17.44 0.18 2.08
N GLU A 661 17.08 -0.67 1.12
CA GLU A 661 15.92 -1.57 1.24
C GLU A 661 16.00 -2.41 2.52
N ALA A 662 14.88 -2.55 3.22
CA ALA A 662 14.78 -3.30 4.47
C ALA A 662 15.42 -4.70 4.35
N PHE A 663 16.43 -4.95 5.19
CA PHE A 663 17.32 -6.11 5.07
C PHE A 663 16.57 -7.45 5.14
N VAL A 664 15.75 -7.64 6.19
CA VAL A 664 15.05 -8.92 6.42
C VAL A 664 14.06 -9.24 5.30
N PRO A 665 13.14 -8.34 4.89
CA PRO A 665 12.25 -8.58 3.75
C PRO A 665 13.01 -8.89 2.45
N ARG A 666 14.09 -8.16 2.16
CA ARG A 666 14.92 -8.38 0.96
C ARG A 666 15.45 -9.80 0.89
N TRP A 667 16.08 -10.28 1.95
CA TRP A 667 16.69 -11.61 1.97
C TRP A 667 15.63 -12.72 2.03
N LYS A 668 14.54 -12.56 2.78
CA LYS A 668 13.40 -13.48 2.73
C LYS A 668 12.87 -13.65 1.31
N GLY A 669 12.65 -12.54 0.59
CA GLY A 669 12.19 -12.58 -0.80
C GLY A 669 13.17 -13.31 -1.72
N ARG A 670 14.48 -13.13 -1.53
CA ARG A 670 15.52 -13.80 -2.33
C ARG A 670 15.54 -15.32 -2.10
N PHE A 671 15.51 -15.77 -0.84
CA PHE A 671 15.50 -17.21 -0.54
C PHE A 671 14.21 -17.89 -1.03
N ALA A 672 13.05 -17.24 -0.84
CA ALA A 672 11.79 -17.78 -1.33
C ALA A 672 11.73 -17.83 -2.87
N ALA A 673 12.20 -16.78 -3.57
CA ALA A 673 12.34 -16.80 -5.03
C ALA A 673 13.25 -17.95 -5.51
N LEU A 674 14.37 -18.18 -4.83
CA LEU A 674 15.28 -19.28 -5.15
C LEU A 674 14.63 -20.66 -4.97
N VAL A 675 13.82 -20.85 -3.91
CA VAL A 675 13.03 -22.08 -3.74
C VAL A 675 12.13 -22.31 -4.96
N HIS A 676 11.36 -21.29 -5.37
CA HIS A 676 10.44 -21.41 -6.49
C HIS A 676 11.15 -21.63 -7.83
N GLN A 677 12.28 -20.97 -8.07
CA GLN A 677 13.12 -21.20 -9.25
C GLN A 677 13.58 -22.66 -9.31
N MET A 678 14.08 -23.21 -8.20
CA MET A 678 14.52 -24.61 -8.15
C MET A 678 13.36 -25.60 -8.32
N ASN A 679 12.15 -25.25 -7.88
CA ASN A 679 10.95 -26.06 -8.10
C ASN A 679 10.57 -26.07 -9.58
N ALA A 680 10.50 -24.89 -10.20
CA ALA A 680 10.13 -24.73 -11.59
C ALA A 680 11.13 -25.43 -12.50
N ASP A 681 12.44 -25.21 -12.30
CA ASP A 681 13.51 -25.88 -13.02
C ASP A 681 13.37 -27.41 -12.97
N HIS A 682 13.09 -27.97 -11.79
CA HIS A 682 12.92 -29.41 -11.65
C HIS A 682 11.68 -29.91 -12.38
N ILE A 683 10.54 -29.24 -12.18
CA ILE A 683 9.27 -29.61 -12.80
C ILE A 683 9.38 -29.57 -14.33
N GLN A 684 9.91 -28.47 -14.86
CA GLN A 684 10.08 -28.27 -16.29
C GLN A 684 11.03 -29.29 -16.92
N ARG A 685 12.13 -29.64 -16.24
CA ARG A 685 13.11 -30.59 -16.76
C ARG A 685 12.61 -32.04 -16.78
N HIS A 686 11.73 -32.43 -15.85
CA HIS A 686 11.45 -33.85 -15.61
C HIS A 686 9.99 -34.28 -15.75
N PHE A 687 9.03 -33.35 -15.66
CA PHE A 687 7.61 -33.69 -15.64
C PHE A 687 6.79 -32.96 -16.72
N GLY A 688 7.38 -32.03 -17.47
CA GLY A 688 6.73 -31.38 -18.62
C GLY A 688 6.82 -29.84 -18.59
N GLY A 689 6.55 -29.21 -19.74
CA GLY A 689 6.53 -27.76 -19.86
C GLY A 689 5.22 -27.15 -19.33
N ALA A 690 5.32 -26.08 -18.54
CA ALA A 690 4.12 -25.35 -18.11
C ALA A 690 3.47 -24.63 -19.31
N CYS A 691 2.16 -24.86 -19.50
CA CYS A 691 1.41 -24.21 -20.55
C CYS A 691 0.58 -23.07 -19.96
N LEU A 692 1.19 -21.88 -19.91
CA LEU A 692 0.63 -20.70 -19.25
C LEU A 692 -0.48 -20.03 -20.06
N ARG A 693 -0.52 -20.23 -21.38
CA ARG A 693 -1.48 -19.64 -22.33
C ARG A 693 -1.66 -20.56 -23.53
N SER A 694 -2.88 -20.76 -24.02
CA SER A 694 -3.08 -21.02 -25.44
C SER A 694 -2.88 -19.69 -26.16
N SER A 695 -2.01 -19.65 -27.16
CA SER A 695 -1.95 -18.56 -28.14
C SER A 695 -3.31 -18.33 -28.78
#